data_AF-A0A257PYL6-F1
#
_entry.id   AF-A0A257PYL6-F1
#
_cell.length_a   1.000
_cell.length_b   1.000
_cell.length_c   1.000
_cell.angle_alpha   90.00
_cell.angle_beta   90.00
_cell.angle_gamma   90.00
#
_symmetry.space_group_name_H-M   'P 1'
#
loop_
_entity.id
_entity.type
_entity.pdbx_description
1 polymer ?
#
loop_
_entity_poly.entity_id
_entity_poly.type
_entity_poly.pdbx_seq_one_letter_code
_entity_poly.pdbx_strand_id
1 'polypeptide(L)'
;MTRIVEGMEVTAHSERLLEYETDSAGVLAINMRGFRWDEFVSLVGRYHLGADRSVLWEIFNRITVGRPAGLYAQLAEAVARQPTLDAMLAIASRPPEDMVSAAEQNRFDQLAPGAKSAAERLVCFALPFRRHDAEAAFPNENVGTAIKALVDLGLLRIEAEGLLEMHETVRAGLESGIAPAVRQSAHGALAEWYGGHGDIAAQIFHLDKAGRSAEAELLGREAFLRGEAWRSLASYVTRRALVSAQEVVAVAARPERIADFYLLRSILPERSSEGVDGLLMDLLAQQRSRYFGDYDWARPVVEAILALNPRRFQDLLVFTVAQAANAAERRQSLPVLLIAARYERQSSTAEIVAFAKSQPEDVQQLLLPVLLLDGGRAALALAFEIFARPTDNRTHRDAPWSGVKLTVERCEDVVEILAALPKMSASVMLATRSLGLGPIGALIWAARHELRSFCVDILETDGGEAEVKTNAWRAQEYALLGPAFAPTAYDAARYQGILFDPSAPALRRQAALTVLLFLDVDLGSLRSRLAALRVDPLAGFWDRFFVLLFVKQPFAAGVPILQAELASPSAASLPPLFFASCLTAVAEAGWSEVTDLLMQGVQHGDPLVRIASAAGLARRRSRRAAEVLRHQIAVEPDPKVAPLLAQALSACGSASASDLVARLASSELALWQCIVAMRTRDEGFAPQLVKLATDSSVHWVVRRAAIWAAGRLPFAAVLQTIAPAILAESTPLTIDRDDNLQAHASLSAMLQNGVSELLSEGEANFVAFITSALEQQWSDLLVRGNLPLPSDAARWLYASLMSDPSPAGIQRLLNGVQTPLLHASVVRAFRLCGRTQDIEDVLTSTSSVWLAAKCLQERRRAQDNDPDLYPRLRRIVATSPCRGAPLLGRIVDEIEAGRRHPGAVASASQITKSPAPTSTQLLDYSSAVRALRGAPNLGIDAATPIALSRLDREEVQRLIALADPANDPSTAVVRFTPSMTFTPEGHVVGRESSTSTGGTSTPERLRPAIAAANRFELPMPWHGERLRWPWISTYGAQFIASLGAQGDADRLYQALESDADILLPFVGCPDGLKATGPLLDERLAPILHRYLALGDDAFFESLCNLVQQISSLAAVPLLSGLLRRWASRFDITSPALQAGNVELSRGFARLREHPRFRDVAGWRKTLENALAANMPWFVVSQARHCAGP
;
A
#
# COMPACT_ATOMS: atom_id res chain seq x y z
N MET A 1 -26.42 38.44 34.64
CA MET A 1 -27.71 37.81 34.28
C MET A 1 -28.12 38.08 32.83
N THR A 2 -27.80 39.22 32.22
CA THR A 2 -27.96 39.45 30.77
C THR A 2 -27.15 38.43 29.94
N ARG A 3 -25.95 38.06 30.40
CA ARG A 3 -25.16 36.93 29.86
C ARG A 3 -25.66 35.51 30.18
N ILE A 4 -26.66 35.34 31.05
CA ILE A 4 -27.23 34.01 31.37
C ILE A 4 -28.43 33.71 30.45
N VAL A 5 -29.03 34.75 29.87
CA VAL A 5 -30.06 34.61 28.81
C VAL A 5 -29.40 34.41 27.45
N GLU A 6 -28.26 35.07 27.18
CA GLU A 6 -27.49 34.90 25.94
C GLU A 6 -26.84 33.51 25.78
N GLY A 7 -26.66 32.76 26.88
CA GLY A 7 -26.02 31.44 26.86
C GLY A 7 -26.96 30.24 26.79
N MET A 8 -28.28 30.45 26.75
CA MET A 8 -29.28 29.36 26.72
C MET A 8 -30.16 29.37 25.45
N GLU A 9 -29.99 30.33 24.53
CA GLU A 9 -30.77 30.44 23.28
C GLU A 9 -30.04 29.98 22.00
N VAL A 10 -28.80 29.49 22.07
CA VAL A 10 -28.09 28.97 20.89
C VAL A 10 -28.26 27.46 20.79
N THR A 11 -29.43 27.02 20.33
CA THR A 11 -29.72 25.79 19.54
C THR A 11 -31.21 25.48 19.65
N ALA A 12 -32.02 26.13 18.83
CA ALA A 12 -33.32 25.59 18.42
C ALA A 12 -33.74 26.35 17.15
N HIS A 13 -34.10 25.61 16.10
CA HIS A 13 -34.31 26.02 14.70
C HIS A 13 -32.98 25.94 13.91
N SER A 14 -32.70 24.94 13.07
CA SER A 14 -33.57 24.16 12.21
C SER A 14 -33.00 22.75 12.01
N GLU A 15 -33.80 21.75 12.35
CA GLU A 15 -33.81 20.38 11.82
C GLU A 15 -34.85 19.66 12.67
N ARG A 16 -36.01 19.33 12.10
CA ARG A 16 -36.75 18.18 12.63
C ARG A 16 -35.91 16.97 12.24
N LEU A 17 -34.98 16.60 13.12
CA LEU A 17 -34.29 15.32 13.03
C LEU A 17 -35.35 14.22 12.91
N LEU A 18 -35.18 13.36 11.92
CA LEU A 18 -36.00 12.15 11.78
C LEU A 18 -35.84 11.34 13.07
N GLU A 19 -36.89 10.64 13.53
CA GLU A 19 -36.89 9.83 14.77
C GLU A 19 -35.66 8.90 14.90
N TYR A 20 -35.12 8.45 13.76
CA TYR A 20 -33.90 7.63 13.67
C TYR A 20 -32.59 8.36 14.04
N GLU A 21 -32.47 9.66 13.78
CA GLU A 21 -31.28 10.46 14.10
C GLU A 21 -31.25 10.86 15.59
N THR A 22 -32.42 10.93 16.23
CA THR A 22 -32.54 11.17 17.67
C THR A 22 -32.17 9.90 18.47
N ASP A 23 -32.52 8.72 17.98
CA ASP A 23 -32.20 7.44 18.59
C ASP A 23 -30.72 7.03 18.43
N SER A 24 -30.08 7.38 17.31
CA SER A 24 -28.67 7.03 17.04
C SER A 24 -27.65 7.94 17.75
N ALA A 25 -28.03 9.17 18.13
CA ALA A 25 -27.16 10.12 18.82
C ALA A 25 -27.23 10.04 20.36
N GLY A 26 -28.12 9.20 20.94
CA GLY A 26 -28.27 9.07 22.40
C GLY A 26 -28.73 10.35 23.12
N VAL A 27 -29.24 11.34 22.38
CA VAL A 27 -29.74 12.60 22.94
C VAL A 27 -31.18 12.38 23.40
N LEU A 28 -31.33 11.84 24.61
CA LEU A 28 -32.60 11.84 25.34
C LEU A 28 -33.00 13.31 25.60
N ALA A 29 -33.87 13.85 24.75
CA ALA A 29 -34.62 15.11 24.90
C ALA A 29 -33.92 16.20 25.73
N ILE A 30 -33.37 17.22 25.06
CA ILE A 30 -32.89 18.44 25.74
C ILE A 30 -34.09 19.10 26.44
N ASN A 31 -34.24 18.80 27.73
CA ASN A 31 -35.27 19.40 28.58
C ASN A 31 -34.79 20.81 28.96
N MET A 32 -34.97 21.78 28.05
CA MET A 32 -34.54 23.16 28.29
C MET A 32 -35.23 23.71 29.54
N ARG A 33 -34.43 24.07 30.55
CA ARG A 33 -34.91 24.67 31.79
C ARG A 33 -35.40 26.10 31.51
N GLY A 34 -36.67 26.36 31.79
CA GLY A 34 -37.25 27.71 31.82
C GLY A 34 -36.97 28.48 33.11
N PHE A 35 -37.38 29.75 33.13
CA PHE A 35 -37.30 30.66 34.26
C PHE A 35 -38.09 30.14 35.45
N ARG A 36 -37.43 30.05 36.59
CA ARG A 36 -38.08 29.83 37.89
C ARG A 36 -38.78 31.10 38.35
N TRP A 37 -39.68 30.95 39.31
CA TRP A 37 -40.43 32.05 39.90
C TRP A 37 -39.56 33.27 40.26
N ASP A 38 -38.46 33.07 40.99
CA ASP A 38 -37.56 34.16 41.39
C ASP A 38 -36.84 34.82 40.21
N GLU A 39 -36.54 34.04 39.17
CA GLU A 39 -35.91 34.52 37.93
C GLU A 39 -36.92 35.36 37.12
N PHE A 40 -38.19 34.94 37.06
CA PHE A 40 -39.28 35.68 36.42
C PHE A 40 -39.59 36.99 37.16
N VAL A 41 -39.70 36.97 38.49
CA VAL A 41 -39.91 38.19 39.29
C VAL A 41 -38.74 39.17 39.09
N SER A 42 -37.51 38.66 39.04
CA SER A 42 -36.33 39.48 38.79
C SER A 42 -36.32 40.09 37.38
N LEU A 43 -36.84 39.36 36.38
CA LEU A 43 -36.99 39.86 35.01
C LEU A 43 -38.04 40.97 34.94
N VAL A 44 -39.22 40.75 35.51
CA VAL A 44 -40.32 41.74 35.54
C VAL A 44 -39.92 43.00 36.31
N GLY A 45 -39.18 42.85 37.42
CA GLY A 45 -38.69 43.98 38.22
C GLY A 45 -37.76 44.94 37.47
N ARG A 46 -37.23 44.55 36.30
CA ARG A 46 -36.47 45.45 35.42
C ARG A 46 -37.35 46.42 34.63
N TYR A 47 -38.61 46.05 34.37
CA TYR A 47 -39.54 46.82 33.56
C TYR A 47 -40.64 47.47 34.41
N HIS A 48 -41.03 46.84 35.52
CA HIS A 48 -42.08 47.30 36.43
C HIS A 48 -41.53 47.44 37.86
N LEU A 49 -41.07 48.64 38.21
CA LEU A 49 -40.59 48.95 39.55
C LEU A 49 -41.73 48.81 40.57
N GLY A 50 -41.53 47.95 41.58
CA GLY A 50 -42.51 47.76 42.66
C GLY A 50 -43.74 46.90 42.28
N ALA A 51 -43.64 46.07 41.25
CA ALA A 51 -44.73 45.18 40.82
C ALA A 51 -45.27 44.29 41.96
N ASP A 52 -46.60 44.14 42.03
CA ASP A 52 -47.27 43.31 43.03
C ASP A 52 -46.95 41.81 42.82
N ARG A 53 -46.25 41.22 43.79
CA ARG A 53 -45.84 39.81 43.74
C ARG A 53 -47.02 38.85 43.71
N SER A 54 -48.20 39.22 44.24
CA SER A 54 -49.39 38.38 44.24
C SER A 54 -49.97 38.22 42.83
N VAL A 55 -50.07 39.32 42.09
CA VAL A 55 -50.50 39.36 40.68
C VAL A 55 -49.49 38.64 39.78
N LEU A 56 -48.19 38.84 40.02
CA LEU A 56 -47.14 38.13 39.28
C LEU A 56 -47.17 36.61 39.51
N TRP A 57 -47.52 36.18 40.73
CA TRP A 57 -47.64 34.76 41.06
C TRP A 57 -48.81 34.13 40.33
N GLU A 58 -49.93 34.85 40.22
CA GLU A 58 -51.07 34.43 39.43
C GLU A 58 -50.71 34.28 37.94
N ILE A 59 -50.03 35.27 37.37
CA ILE A 59 -49.52 35.23 35.98
C ILE A 59 -48.59 34.02 35.78
N PHE A 60 -47.61 33.84 36.66
CA PHE A 60 -46.64 32.75 36.56
C PHE A 60 -47.30 31.37 36.65
N ASN A 61 -48.25 31.18 37.58
CA ASN A 61 -48.96 29.91 37.73
C ASN A 61 -49.92 29.62 36.58
N ARG A 62 -50.61 30.63 36.03
CA ARG A 62 -51.50 30.43 34.88
C ARG A 62 -50.73 29.94 33.65
N ILE A 63 -49.52 30.46 33.44
CA ILE A 63 -48.72 30.09 32.28
C ILE A 63 -48.00 28.75 32.50
N THR A 64 -47.44 28.52 33.68
CA THR A 64 -46.65 27.30 33.94
C THR A 64 -47.51 26.10 34.32
N VAL A 65 -48.72 26.31 34.84
CA VAL A 65 -49.62 25.27 35.37
C VAL A 65 -48.87 24.31 36.32
N GLY A 66 -47.92 24.83 37.10
CA GLY A 66 -47.10 24.04 38.02
C GLY A 66 -46.06 23.12 37.38
N ARG A 67 -45.77 23.24 36.08
CA ARG A 67 -44.75 22.43 35.40
C ARG A 67 -43.35 22.68 35.99
N PRO A 68 -42.58 21.62 36.30
CA PRO A 68 -41.24 21.74 36.90
C PRO A 68 -40.20 22.38 35.95
N ALA A 69 -40.48 22.41 34.64
CA ALA A 69 -39.64 23.06 33.64
C ALA A 69 -39.62 24.60 33.77
N GLY A 70 -40.57 25.22 34.48
CA GLY A 70 -40.65 26.67 34.62
C GLY A 70 -41.21 27.38 33.38
N LEU A 71 -41.03 28.70 33.32
CA LEU A 71 -41.54 29.55 32.23
C LEU A 71 -40.50 29.69 31.11
N TYR A 72 -40.83 29.29 29.87
CA TYR A 72 -39.89 29.41 28.76
C TYR A 72 -39.40 30.86 28.57
N ALA A 73 -38.11 31.03 28.27
CA ALA A 73 -37.43 32.33 28.23
C ALA A 73 -38.11 33.34 27.31
N GLN A 74 -38.45 32.93 26.09
CA GLN A 74 -39.13 33.78 25.10
C GLN A 74 -40.48 34.32 25.61
N LEU A 75 -41.30 33.44 26.22
CA LEU A 75 -42.60 33.85 26.77
C LEU A 75 -42.42 34.68 28.06
N ALA A 76 -41.43 34.37 28.89
CA ALA A 76 -41.10 35.16 30.07
C ALA A 76 -40.72 36.60 29.71
N GLU A 77 -39.88 36.78 28.69
CA GLU A 77 -39.50 38.10 28.21
C GLU A 77 -40.66 38.84 27.53
N ALA A 78 -41.42 38.15 26.67
CA ALA A 78 -42.57 38.75 25.98
C ALA A 78 -43.66 39.23 26.96
N VAL A 79 -43.88 38.49 28.04
CA VAL A 79 -44.81 38.86 29.13
C VAL A 79 -44.21 39.96 30.01
N ALA A 80 -42.93 39.88 30.39
CA ALA A 80 -42.30 40.89 31.26
C ALA A 80 -42.20 42.29 30.62
N ARG A 81 -42.23 42.38 29.28
CA ARG A 81 -42.18 43.64 28.52
C ARG A 81 -43.56 44.23 28.19
N GLN A 82 -44.65 43.68 28.72
CA GLN A 82 -45.97 44.29 28.56
C GLN A 82 -46.05 45.64 29.33
N PRO A 83 -46.91 46.58 28.94
CA PRO A 83 -46.88 47.93 29.50
C PRO A 83 -47.44 48.01 30.93
N THR A 84 -48.30 47.07 31.32
CA THR A 84 -48.95 47.01 32.63
C THR A 84 -49.12 45.57 33.12
N LEU A 85 -49.26 45.38 34.44
CA LEU A 85 -49.55 44.07 35.04
C LEU A 85 -50.89 43.49 34.54
N ASP A 86 -51.89 44.35 34.27
CA ASP A 86 -53.17 43.92 33.70
C ASP A 86 -53.01 43.36 32.27
N ALA A 87 -52.14 43.98 31.46
CA ALA A 87 -51.81 43.46 30.13
C ALA A 87 -51.09 42.11 30.23
N MET A 88 -50.17 41.94 31.18
CA MET A 88 -49.52 40.64 31.45
C MET A 88 -50.54 39.56 31.80
N LEU A 89 -51.50 39.88 32.67
CA LEU A 89 -52.56 38.97 33.10
C LEU A 89 -53.51 38.62 31.94
N ALA A 90 -53.81 39.58 31.07
CA ALA A 90 -54.61 39.35 29.86
C ALA A 90 -53.91 38.39 28.88
N ILE A 91 -52.58 38.51 28.71
CA ILE A 91 -51.80 37.54 27.92
C ILE A 91 -51.79 36.16 28.57
N ALA A 92 -51.53 36.09 29.88
CA ALA A 92 -51.49 34.83 30.64
C ALA A 92 -52.83 34.08 30.69
N SER A 93 -53.92 34.75 30.31
CA SER A 93 -55.27 34.19 30.26
C SER A 93 -55.65 33.64 28.87
N ARG A 94 -54.78 33.76 27.87
CA ARG A 94 -54.98 33.18 26.53
C ARG A 94 -54.55 31.71 26.47
N PRO A 95 -54.98 30.95 25.45
CA PRO A 95 -54.43 29.63 25.19
C PRO A 95 -52.89 29.70 25.01
N PRO A 96 -52.12 28.71 25.50
CA PRO A 96 -50.65 28.72 25.44
C PRO A 96 -50.09 28.98 24.03
N GLU A 97 -50.73 28.44 23.00
CA GLU A 97 -50.39 28.64 21.58
C GLU A 97 -50.49 30.10 21.10
N ASP A 98 -51.34 30.92 21.74
CA ASP A 98 -51.59 32.31 21.33
C ASP A 98 -50.87 33.34 22.20
N MET A 99 -50.30 32.94 23.34
CA MET A 99 -49.75 33.87 24.34
C MET A 99 -48.61 34.72 23.77
N VAL A 100 -47.67 34.09 23.04
CA VAL A 100 -46.49 34.77 22.48
C VAL A 100 -46.91 35.77 21.40
N SER A 101 -47.71 35.33 20.42
CA SER A 101 -48.18 36.19 19.33
C SER A 101 -49.06 37.34 19.84
N ALA A 102 -49.90 37.11 20.86
CA ALA A 102 -50.69 38.16 21.48
C ALA A 102 -49.83 39.17 22.25
N ALA A 103 -48.80 38.71 22.95
CA ALA A 103 -47.86 39.57 23.67
C ALA A 103 -47.04 40.44 22.70
N GLU A 104 -46.63 39.88 21.57
CA GLU A 104 -45.91 40.58 20.51
C GLU A 104 -46.78 41.60 19.79
N GLN A 105 -48.01 41.22 19.41
CA GLN A 105 -48.98 42.11 18.81
C GLN A 105 -49.32 43.29 19.72
N ASN A 106 -49.53 43.04 21.02
CA ASN A 106 -49.80 44.11 21.99
C ASN A 106 -48.61 45.09 22.14
N ARG A 107 -47.37 44.60 22.08
CA ARG A 107 -46.18 45.46 22.04
C ARG A 107 -46.13 46.26 20.75
N PHE A 108 -46.42 45.64 19.62
CA PHE A 108 -46.41 46.29 18.31
C PHE A 108 -47.48 47.39 18.21
N ASP A 109 -48.66 47.19 18.81
CA ASP A 109 -49.74 48.18 18.81
C ASP A 109 -49.45 49.44 19.65
N GLN A 110 -48.44 49.41 20.52
CA GLN A 110 -47.97 50.57 21.28
C GLN A 110 -47.09 51.53 20.46
N LEU A 111 -46.72 51.16 19.22
CA LEU A 111 -45.95 52.02 18.35
C LEU A 111 -46.68 53.34 18.09
N ALA A 112 -45.96 54.45 18.23
CA ALA A 112 -46.49 55.77 17.91
C ALA A 112 -46.96 55.82 16.43
N PRO A 113 -48.04 56.57 16.11
CA PRO A 113 -48.58 56.63 14.74
C PRO A 113 -47.54 56.98 13.67
N GLY A 114 -46.55 57.83 14.00
CA GLY A 114 -45.46 58.21 13.10
C GLY A 114 -44.39 57.14 12.84
N ALA A 115 -44.39 56.04 13.61
CA ALA A 115 -43.48 54.90 13.43
C ALA A 115 -44.21 53.64 12.93
N LYS A 116 -45.54 53.55 13.13
CA LYS A 116 -46.34 52.35 12.83
C LYS A 116 -46.31 51.96 11.35
N SER A 117 -46.51 52.92 10.44
CA SER A 117 -46.46 52.70 8.98
C SER A 117 -45.13 52.08 8.50
N ALA A 118 -44.02 52.64 8.98
CA ALA A 118 -42.68 52.14 8.66
C ALA A 118 -42.41 50.78 9.32
N ALA A 119 -42.85 50.59 10.58
CA ALA A 119 -42.70 49.33 11.29
C ALA A 119 -43.47 48.17 10.64
N GLU A 120 -44.69 48.40 10.16
CA GLU A 120 -45.48 47.40 9.41
C GLU A 120 -44.72 46.93 8.16
N ARG A 121 -44.05 47.85 7.46
CA ARG A 121 -43.21 47.50 6.30
C ARG A 121 -41.92 46.77 6.70
N LEU A 122 -41.31 47.14 7.83
CA LEU A 122 -40.11 46.46 8.34
C LEU A 122 -40.38 45.02 8.78
N VAL A 123 -41.58 44.72 9.30
CA VAL A 123 -42.00 43.33 9.62
C VAL A 123 -42.00 42.44 8.37
N CYS A 124 -42.13 43.02 7.18
CA CYS A 124 -42.15 42.25 5.93
C CYS A 124 -40.75 41.81 5.46
N PHE A 125 -39.65 42.27 6.07
CA PHE A 125 -38.30 41.79 5.76
C PHE A 125 -38.12 40.34 6.20
N ALA A 126 -37.86 39.45 5.25
CA ALA A 126 -37.66 38.03 5.56
C ALA A 126 -36.21 37.66 5.93
N LEU A 127 -35.24 38.53 5.63
CA LEU A 127 -33.82 38.34 5.97
C LEU A 127 -33.38 39.41 6.99
N PRO A 128 -32.39 39.12 7.84
CA PRO A 128 -31.70 40.16 8.60
C PRO A 128 -31.18 41.26 7.68
N PHE A 129 -31.38 42.52 8.05
CA PHE A 129 -31.12 43.68 7.20
C PHE A 129 -30.30 44.73 7.92
N ARG A 130 -29.58 45.59 7.18
CA ARG A 130 -28.97 46.78 7.77
C ARG A 130 -29.96 47.94 7.71
N ARG A 131 -29.78 48.89 8.62
CA ARG A 131 -30.58 50.13 8.62
C ARG A 131 -30.57 50.84 7.26
N HIS A 132 -29.40 50.92 6.62
CA HIS A 132 -29.28 51.57 5.31
C HIS A 132 -30.09 50.85 4.21
N ASP A 133 -30.10 49.52 4.25
CA ASP A 133 -30.84 48.68 3.30
C ASP A 133 -32.35 48.91 3.43
N ALA A 134 -32.84 48.98 4.68
CA ALA A 134 -34.24 49.26 4.96
C ALA A 134 -34.65 50.70 4.57
N GLU A 135 -33.78 51.68 4.79
CA GLU A 135 -33.99 53.07 4.33
C GLU A 135 -34.03 53.14 2.78
N ALA A 136 -33.25 52.30 2.09
CA ALA A 136 -33.27 52.20 0.63
C ALA A 136 -34.50 51.46 0.09
N ALA A 137 -34.98 50.42 0.77
CA ALA A 137 -36.18 49.67 0.39
C ALA A 137 -37.47 50.49 0.59
N PHE A 138 -37.48 51.36 1.61
CA PHE A 138 -38.64 52.18 1.96
C PHE A 138 -38.27 53.67 2.12
N PRO A 139 -37.87 54.36 1.03
CA PRO A 139 -37.30 55.72 1.09
C PRO A 139 -38.31 56.80 1.54
N ASN A 140 -39.61 56.52 1.43
CA ASN A 140 -40.68 57.45 1.79
C ASN A 140 -41.17 57.27 3.24
N GLU A 141 -40.55 56.36 4.01
CA GLU A 141 -40.97 56.00 5.36
C GLU A 141 -39.93 56.45 6.39
N ASN A 142 -40.38 56.68 7.63
CA ASN A 142 -39.48 57.06 8.72
C ASN A 142 -38.82 55.82 9.36
N VAL A 143 -38.03 55.10 8.57
CA VAL A 143 -37.40 53.82 8.91
C VAL A 143 -36.55 53.92 10.18
N GLY A 144 -35.72 54.96 10.30
CA GLY A 144 -34.87 55.16 11.48
C GLY A 144 -35.64 55.28 12.79
N THR A 145 -36.81 55.93 12.78
CA THR A 145 -37.69 56.04 13.96
C THR A 145 -38.35 54.71 14.28
N ALA A 146 -38.78 53.96 13.26
CA ALA A 146 -39.38 52.64 13.45
C ALA A 146 -38.38 51.59 13.95
N ILE A 147 -37.15 51.53 13.42
CA ILE A 147 -36.09 50.64 13.92
C ILE A 147 -35.83 50.91 15.39
N LYS A 148 -35.65 52.18 15.78
CA LYS A 148 -35.44 52.55 17.19
C LYS A 148 -36.60 52.07 18.06
N ALA A 149 -37.83 52.35 17.66
CA ALA A 149 -39.02 51.96 18.42
C ALA A 149 -39.17 50.43 18.53
N LEU A 150 -38.90 49.68 17.48
CA LEU A 150 -38.95 48.21 17.47
C LEU A 150 -37.85 47.58 18.36
N VAL A 151 -36.64 48.15 18.36
CA VAL A 151 -35.55 47.72 19.27
C VAL A 151 -35.90 48.02 20.72
N ASP A 152 -36.41 49.23 21.01
CA ASP A 152 -36.81 49.64 22.37
C ASP A 152 -37.91 48.71 22.93
N LEU A 153 -38.86 48.29 22.09
CA LEU A 153 -39.92 47.33 22.43
C LEU A 153 -39.46 45.87 22.48
N GLY A 154 -38.22 45.58 22.09
CA GLY A 154 -37.67 44.22 22.02
C GLY A 154 -38.36 43.34 20.98
N LEU A 155 -38.82 43.95 19.87
CA LEU A 155 -39.37 43.25 18.70
C LEU A 155 -38.33 43.12 17.57
N LEU A 156 -37.23 43.87 17.64
CA LEU A 156 -36.11 43.80 16.70
C LEU A 156 -34.80 43.67 17.49
N ARG A 157 -33.94 42.73 17.10
CA ARG A 157 -32.64 42.42 17.73
C ARG A 157 -31.50 42.97 16.87
N ILE A 158 -30.37 43.31 17.52
CA ILE A 158 -29.13 43.70 16.85
C ILE A 158 -28.15 42.53 16.97
N GLU A 159 -27.79 41.94 15.85
CA GLU A 159 -26.85 40.82 15.74
C GLU A 159 -25.38 41.28 15.67
N ALA A 160 -24.45 40.32 15.65
CA ALA A 160 -23.06 40.58 15.33
C ALA A 160 -22.93 41.28 13.95
N GLU A 161 -21.93 42.16 13.81
CA GLU A 161 -21.72 42.98 12.60
C GLU A 161 -22.81 44.03 12.27
N GLY A 162 -23.78 44.26 13.18
CA GLY A 162 -24.75 45.35 13.06
C GLY A 162 -25.96 45.05 12.16
N LEU A 163 -26.27 43.78 11.92
CA LEU A 163 -27.50 43.33 11.28
C LEU A 163 -28.69 43.44 12.25
N LEU A 164 -29.86 43.77 11.71
CA LEU A 164 -31.12 43.84 12.44
C LEU A 164 -31.97 42.63 12.07
N GLU A 165 -32.42 41.88 13.06
CA GLU A 165 -33.23 40.67 12.87
C GLU A 165 -34.49 40.70 13.72
N MET A 166 -35.60 40.27 13.12
CA MET A 166 -36.82 39.92 13.82
C MET A 166 -36.96 38.41 13.81
N HIS A 167 -37.11 37.79 14.98
CA HIS A 167 -37.26 36.34 15.09
C HIS A 167 -38.48 35.88 14.28
N GLU A 168 -38.33 34.81 13.48
CA GLU A 168 -39.30 34.42 12.44
C GLU A 168 -40.73 34.21 12.97
N THR A 169 -40.91 33.57 14.13
CA THR A 169 -42.23 33.40 14.75
C THR A 169 -42.91 34.73 15.09
N VAL A 170 -42.12 35.72 15.53
CA VAL A 170 -42.58 37.07 15.87
C VAL A 170 -42.96 37.82 14.61
N ARG A 171 -42.07 37.74 13.61
CA ARG A 171 -42.27 38.35 12.30
C ARG A 171 -43.54 37.82 11.64
N ALA A 172 -43.70 36.51 11.53
CA ALA A 172 -44.87 35.87 10.92
C ALA A 172 -46.17 36.19 11.68
N GLY A 173 -46.10 36.20 13.02
CA GLY A 173 -47.23 36.59 13.87
C GLY A 173 -47.67 38.04 13.63
N LEU A 174 -46.73 38.98 13.64
CA LEU A 174 -47.01 40.40 13.37
C LEU A 174 -47.46 40.64 11.92
N GLU A 175 -46.82 40.00 10.94
CA GLU A 175 -47.16 40.11 9.51
C GLU A 175 -48.64 39.75 9.29
N SER A 176 -49.15 38.74 10.00
CA SER A 176 -50.54 38.30 9.91
C SER A 176 -51.55 39.38 10.32
N GLY A 177 -51.18 40.27 11.26
CA GLY A 177 -52.00 41.38 11.76
C GLY A 177 -51.95 42.65 10.91
N ILE A 178 -51.04 42.73 9.93
CA ILE A 178 -50.91 43.90 9.04
C ILE A 178 -52.03 43.89 8.00
N ALA A 179 -52.59 45.06 7.69
CA ALA A 179 -53.60 45.19 6.64
C ALA A 179 -53.12 44.59 5.30
N PRO A 180 -53.94 43.76 4.60
CA PRO A 180 -53.50 43.06 3.39
C PRO A 180 -52.90 43.97 2.31
N ALA A 181 -53.47 45.16 2.10
CA ALA A 181 -52.97 46.14 1.14
C ALA A 181 -51.57 46.67 1.49
N VAL A 182 -51.31 46.92 2.77
CA VAL A 182 -50.00 47.38 3.26
C VAL A 182 -48.97 46.26 3.12
N ARG A 183 -49.36 45.02 3.47
CA ARG A 183 -48.52 43.82 3.34
C ARG A 183 -48.13 43.53 1.88
N GLN A 184 -49.09 43.57 0.96
CA GLN A 184 -48.84 43.37 -0.47
C GLN A 184 -47.95 44.48 -1.04
N SER A 185 -48.20 45.74 -0.66
CA SER A 185 -47.36 46.87 -1.09
C SER A 185 -45.92 46.76 -0.54
N ALA A 186 -45.76 46.38 0.73
CA ALA A 186 -44.46 46.21 1.37
C ALA A 186 -43.65 45.09 0.71
N HIS A 187 -44.25 43.91 0.51
CA HIS A 187 -43.60 42.82 -0.20
C HIS A 187 -43.34 43.14 -1.68
N GLY A 188 -44.20 43.91 -2.33
CA GLY A 188 -43.94 44.42 -3.69
C GLY A 188 -42.67 45.28 -3.76
N ALA A 189 -42.52 46.23 -2.83
CA ALA A 189 -41.32 47.07 -2.74
C ALA A 189 -40.06 46.27 -2.38
N LEU A 190 -40.18 45.29 -1.48
CA LEU A 190 -39.06 44.40 -1.14
C LEU A 190 -38.66 43.51 -2.33
N ALA A 191 -39.61 43.00 -3.10
CA ALA A 191 -39.32 42.23 -4.31
C ALA A 191 -38.52 43.06 -5.33
N GLU A 192 -38.90 44.32 -5.55
CA GLU A 192 -38.16 45.24 -6.42
C GLU A 192 -36.76 45.54 -5.88
N TRP A 193 -36.66 45.78 -4.58
CA TRP A 193 -35.39 46.06 -3.92
C TRP A 193 -34.42 44.87 -4.01
N TYR A 194 -34.86 43.65 -3.64
CA TYR A 194 -34.03 42.44 -3.74
C TYR A 194 -33.67 42.11 -5.21
N GLY A 195 -34.59 42.36 -6.15
CA GLY A 195 -34.31 42.24 -7.58
C GLY A 195 -33.19 43.19 -8.05
N GLY A 196 -33.18 44.43 -7.56
CA GLY A 196 -32.10 45.39 -7.83
C GLY A 196 -30.73 45.00 -7.23
N HIS A 197 -30.72 44.15 -6.21
CA HIS A 197 -29.51 43.67 -5.53
C HIS A 197 -29.10 42.24 -5.95
N GLY A 198 -29.87 41.60 -6.84
CA GLY A 198 -29.57 40.28 -7.38
C GLY A 198 -29.86 39.09 -6.45
N ASP A 199 -30.63 39.26 -5.37
CA ASP A 199 -31.07 38.13 -4.53
C ASP A 199 -32.39 37.55 -5.06
N ILE A 200 -32.23 36.62 -6.01
CA ILE A 200 -33.35 36.01 -6.75
C ILE A 200 -34.30 35.24 -5.81
N ALA A 201 -33.78 34.54 -4.79
CA ALA A 201 -34.60 33.73 -3.90
C ALA A 201 -35.47 34.61 -3.00
N ALA A 202 -34.90 35.67 -2.42
CA ALA A 202 -35.66 36.65 -1.65
C ALA A 202 -36.68 37.41 -2.52
N GLN A 203 -36.32 37.76 -3.76
CA GLN A 203 -37.24 38.37 -4.72
C GLN A 203 -38.46 37.48 -4.99
N ILE A 204 -38.25 36.20 -5.29
CA ILE A 204 -39.33 35.22 -5.53
C ILE A 204 -40.24 35.09 -4.32
N PHE A 205 -39.67 34.97 -3.11
CA PHE A 205 -40.46 34.89 -1.87
C PHE A 205 -41.36 36.12 -1.69
N HIS A 206 -40.81 37.32 -1.92
CA HIS A 206 -41.57 38.55 -1.76
C HIS A 206 -42.60 38.77 -2.88
N LEU A 207 -42.33 38.34 -4.12
CA LEU A 207 -43.34 38.32 -5.19
C LEU A 207 -44.53 37.42 -4.85
N ASP A 208 -44.25 36.21 -4.34
CA ASP A 208 -45.29 35.27 -3.89
C ASP A 208 -46.14 35.89 -2.75
N LYS A 209 -45.49 36.51 -1.76
CA LYS A 209 -46.15 37.19 -0.65
C LYS A 209 -46.91 38.46 -1.04
N ALA A 210 -46.52 39.11 -2.14
CA ALA A 210 -47.24 40.23 -2.73
C ALA A 210 -48.47 39.79 -3.57
N GLY A 211 -48.70 38.48 -3.74
CA GLY A 211 -49.76 37.95 -4.61
C GLY A 211 -49.42 37.94 -6.10
N ARG A 212 -48.15 38.16 -6.46
CA ARG A 212 -47.61 38.15 -7.83
C ARG A 212 -47.00 36.78 -8.16
N SER A 213 -47.66 35.68 -7.77
CA SER A 213 -47.11 34.33 -7.91
C SER A 213 -46.77 33.92 -9.34
N ALA A 214 -47.52 34.37 -10.34
CA ALA A 214 -47.20 34.07 -11.74
C ALA A 214 -45.84 34.65 -12.16
N GLU A 215 -45.49 35.83 -11.64
CA GLU A 215 -44.20 36.46 -11.89
C GLU A 215 -43.08 35.79 -11.08
N ALA A 216 -43.37 35.37 -9.84
CA ALA A 216 -42.45 34.58 -9.02
C ALA A 216 -42.11 33.22 -9.66
N GLU A 217 -43.12 32.53 -10.20
CA GLU A 217 -42.96 31.27 -10.92
C GLU A 217 -42.19 31.45 -12.24
N LEU A 218 -42.49 32.50 -13.01
CA LEU A 218 -41.75 32.83 -14.23
C LEU A 218 -40.28 33.11 -13.92
N LEU A 219 -40.01 33.99 -12.94
CA LEU A 219 -38.65 34.33 -12.51
C LEU A 219 -37.90 33.11 -11.98
N GLY A 220 -38.54 32.30 -11.13
CA GLY A 220 -37.93 31.09 -10.58
C GLY A 220 -37.60 30.07 -11.66
N ARG A 221 -38.49 29.90 -12.64
CA ARG A 221 -38.26 29.05 -13.81
C ARG A 221 -37.10 29.57 -14.66
N GLU A 222 -37.12 30.85 -15.04
CA GLU A 222 -36.08 31.45 -15.90
C GLU A 222 -34.70 31.44 -15.24
N ALA A 223 -34.61 31.85 -13.98
CA ALA A 223 -33.35 31.84 -13.22
C ALA A 223 -32.78 30.41 -13.10
N PHE A 224 -33.63 29.45 -12.75
CA PHE A 224 -33.23 28.05 -12.65
C PHE A 224 -32.74 27.51 -14.01
N LEU A 225 -33.46 27.81 -15.10
CA LEU A 225 -33.07 27.43 -16.45
C LEU A 225 -31.84 28.18 -16.97
N ARG A 226 -31.43 29.30 -16.37
CA ARG A 226 -30.13 29.96 -16.65
C ARG A 226 -28.97 29.34 -15.87
N GLY A 227 -29.22 28.40 -14.96
CA GLY A 227 -28.18 27.81 -14.11
C GLY A 227 -27.88 28.64 -12.86
N GLU A 228 -28.74 29.59 -12.49
CA GLU A 228 -28.54 30.51 -11.38
C GLU A 228 -29.22 29.97 -10.11
N ALA A 229 -28.57 30.15 -8.96
CA ALA A 229 -29.14 29.89 -7.63
C ALA A 229 -29.79 28.50 -7.44
N TRP A 230 -29.25 27.45 -8.08
CA TRP A 230 -29.80 26.09 -8.01
C TRP A 230 -30.05 25.61 -6.58
N ARG A 231 -29.11 25.84 -5.67
CA ARG A 231 -29.26 25.50 -4.25
C ARG A 231 -30.44 26.20 -3.58
N SER A 232 -30.67 27.47 -3.88
CA SER A 232 -31.77 28.23 -3.27
C SER A 232 -33.11 27.90 -3.91
N LEU A 233 -33.15 27.54 -5.20
CA LEU A 233 -34.39 27.42 -5.99
C LEU A 233 -34.85 25.98 -6.25
N ALA A 234 -33.98 24.98 -6.08
CA ALA A 234 -34.27 23.59 -6.43
C ALA A 234 -35.60 23.09 -5.86
N SER A 235 -35.84 23.27 -4.55
CA SER A 235 -37.08 22.85 -3.88
C SER A 235 -38.32 23.65 -4.34
N TYR A 236 -38.17 24.96 -4.63
CA TYR A 236 -39.27 25.79 -5.13
C TYR A 236 -39.72 25.32 -6.52
N VAL A 237 -38.75 25.14 -7.40
CA VAL A 237 -38.96 24.70 -8.78
C VAL A 237 -39.53 23.28 -8.79
N THR A 238 -38.93 22.34 -8.07
CA THR A 238 -39.38 20.94 -7.92
C THR A 238 -40.81 20.86 -7.39
N ARG A 239 -41.09 21.42 -6.21
CA ARG A 239 -42.42 21.39 -5.58
C ARG A 239 -43.54 21.92 -6.48
N ARG A 240 -43.28 22.97 -7.27
CA ARG A 240 -44.28 23.61 -8.16
C ARG A 240 -44.30 23.09 -9.59
N ALA A 241 -43.54 22.05 -9.92
CA ALA A 241 -43.51 21.48 -11.28
C ALA A 241 -43.12 22.47 -12.40
N LEU A 242 -42.29 23.48 -12.11
CA LEU A 242 -42.02 24.58 -13.05
C LEU A 242 -41.09 24.23 -14.23
N VAL A 243 -40.37 23.11 -14.16
CA VAL A 243 -39.46 22.64 -15.21
C VAL A 243 -39.61 21.13 -15.41
N SER A 244 -39.51 20.68 -16.65
CA SER A 244 -39.47 19.26 -17.01
C SER A 244 -38.06 18.68 -16.91
N ALA A 245 -37.95 17.35 -16.77
CA ALA A 245 -36.66 16.67 -16.75
C ALA A 245 -35.84 16.94 -18.05
N GLN A 246 -36.49 17.00 -19.22
CA GLN A 246 -35.80 17.31 -20.47
C GLN A 246 -35.18 18.71 -20.47
N GLU A 247 -35.86 19.69 -19.88
CA GLU A 247 -35.33 21.05 -19.76
C GLU A 247 -34.13 21.10 -18.82
N VAL A 248 -34.17 20.36 -17.71
CA VAL A 248 -33.03 20.25 -16.78
C VAL A 248 -31.82 19.60 -17.49
N VAL A 249 -32.03 18.54 -18.27
CA VAL A 249 -30.98 17.91 -19.08
C VAL A 249 -30.43 18.90 -20.12
N ALA A 250 -31.30 19.69 -20.76
CA ALA A 250 -30.86 20.73 -21.70
C ALA A 250 -30.03 21.83 -21.04
N VAL A 251 -30.29 22.16 -19.77
CA VAL A 251 -29.43 23.07 -18.98
C VAL A 251 -28.09 22.40 -18.68
N ALA A 252 -28.09 21.14 -18.25
CA ALA A 252 -26.87 20.36 -18.01
C ALA A 252 -25.99 20.23 -19.27
N ALA A 253 -26.60 20.25 -20.47
CA ALA A 253 -25.91 20.21 -21.74
C ALA A 253 -25.22 21.53 -22.13
N ARG A 254 -25.41 22.62 -21.39
CA ARG A 254 -24.81 23.91 -21.77
C ARG A 254 -23.33 23.99 -21.38
N PRO A 255 -22.48 24.68 -22.16
CA PRO A 255 -21.04 24.75 -21.90
C PRO A 255 -20.69 25.55 -20.65
N GLU A 256 -21.57 26.44 -20.18
CA GLU A 256 -21.34 27.26 -18.99
C GLU A 256 -21.27 26.41 -17.71
N ARG A 257 -20.51 26.89 -16.71
CA ARG A 257 -20.43 26.25 -15.40
C ARG A 257 -21.67 26.60 -14.58
N ILE A 258 -22.38 25.58 -14.12
CA ILE A 258 -23.54 25.73 -13.25
C ILE A 258 -23.07 25.65 -11.79
N ALA A 259 -23.42 26.65 -10.98
CA ALA A 259 -23.16 26.61 -9.55
C ALA A 259 -24.04 25.55 -8.87
N ASP A 260 -23.51 24.85 -7.87
CA ASP A 260 -24.22 23.79 -7.15
C ASP A 260 -24.74 22.63 -8.03
N PHE A 261 -24.04 22.35 -9.14
CA PHE A 261 -24.42 21.30 -10.10
C PHE A 261 -24.52 19.89 -9.51
N TYR A 262 -23.88 19.64 -8.35
CA TYR A 262 -24.02 18.37 -7.60
C TYR A 262 -25.49 18.07 -7.19
N LEU A 263 -26.36 19.08 -7.15
CA LEU A 263 -27.79 18.91 -6.88
C LEU A 263 -28.56 18.22 -8.02
N LEU A 264 -27.95 18.03 -9.19
CA LEU A 264 -28.57 17.34 -10.33
C LEU A 264 -29.10 15.94 -9.92
N ARG A 265 -28.33 15.21 -9.10
CA ARG A 265 -28.70 13.90 -8.56
C ARG A 265 -30.02 13.93 -7.78
N SER A 266 -30.29 15.00 -7.04
CA SER A 266 -31.53 15.15 -6.26
C SER A 266 -32.70 15.70 -7.07
N ILE A 267 -32.43 16.59 -8.04
CA ILE A 267 -33.48 17.30 -8.78
C ILE A 267 -34.18 16.38 -9.79
N LEU A 268 -33.44 15.52 -10.49
CA LEU A 268 -33.98 14.70 -11.58
C LEU A 268 -34.91 13.56 -11.12
N PRO A 269 -34.62 12.80 -10.03
CA PRO A 269 -35.52 11.74 -9.56
C PRO A 269 -36.90 12.24 -9.16
N GLU A 270 -37.00 13.44 -8.57
CA GLU A 270 -38.29 14.07 -8.21
C GLU A 270 -39.15 14.47 -9.42
N ARG A 271 -38.61 14.34 -10.64
CA ARG A 271 -39.26 14.67 -11.92
C ARG A 271 -39.64 13.45 -12.75
N SER A 272 -39.52 12.25 -12.18
CA SER A 272 -39.62 10.93 -12.82
C SER A 272 -40.49 10.91 -14.10
N SER A 273 -39.83 10.99 -15.25
CA SER A 273 -40.35 10.52 -16.53
C SER A 273 -39.50 9.33 -16.99
N GLU A 274 -40.13 8.31 -17.57
CA GLU A 274 -39.41 7.18 -18.16
C GLU A 274 -38.44 7.66 -19.25
N GLY A 275 -37.20 7.18 -19.24
CA GLY A 275 -36.21 7.40 -20.31
C GLY A 275 -35.26 8.60 -20.16
N VAL A 276 -35.31 9.36 -19.05
CA VAL A 276 -34.38 10.48 -18.80
C VAL A 276 -32.93 10.01 -18.64
N ASP A 277 -32.72 8.82 -18.09
CA ASP A 277 -31.40 8.17 -18.05
C ASP A 277 -30.82 7.98 -19.46
N GLY A 278 -31.67 7.63 -20.43
CA GLY A 278 -31.30 7.56 -21.85
C GLY A 278 -30.85 8.91 -22.41
N LEU A 279 -31.57 10.00 -22.12
CA LEU A 279 -31.19 11.35 -22.55
C LEU A 279 -29.85 11.80 -21.97
N LEU A 280 -29.55 11.44 -20.72
CA LEU A 280 -28.26 11.72 -20.10
C LEU A 280 -27.13 10.87 -20.71
N MET A 281 -27.40 9.61 -21.07
CA MET A 281 -26.44 8.78 -21.81
C MET A 281 -26.14 9.37 -23.20
N ASP A 282 -27.16 9.84 -23.92
CA ASP A 282 -26.99 10.52 -25.20
C ASP A 282 -26.20 11.82 -25.03
N LEU A 283 -26.42 12.57 -23.96
CA LEU A 283 -25.66 13.76 -23.62
C LEU A 283 -24.18 13.46 -23.39
N LEU A 284 -23.86 12.41 -22.63
CA LEU A 284 -22.47 11.96 -22.43
C LEU A 284 -21.81 11.62 -23.78
N ALA A 285 -22.52 10.94 -24.67
CA ALA A 285 -22.00 10.60 -26.00
C ALA A 285 -21.76 11.85 -26.86
N GLN A 286 -22.68 12.83 -26.85
CA GLN A 286 -22.55 14.08 -27.58
C GLN A 286 -21.42 14.98 -27.03
N GLN A 287 -21.20 14.96 -25.71
CA GLN A 287 -20.19 15.77 -25.01
C GLN A 287 -19.03 14.93 -24.49
N ARG A 288 -18.61 13.93 -25.27
CA ARG A 288 -17.50 13.02 -24.93
C ARG A 288 -16.26 13.76 -24.41
N SER A 289 -15.81 14.80 -25.11
CA SER A 289 -14.60 15.55 -24.72
C SER A 289 -14.73 16.19 -23.33
N ARG A 290 -15.93 16.66 -22.98
CA ARG A 290 -16.22 17.24 -21.67
C ARG A 290 -16.27 16.18 -20.58
N TYR A 291 -16.84 15.00 -20.86
CA TYR A 291 -16.84 13.88 -19.92
C TYR A 291 -15.43 13.49 -19.45
N PHE A 292 -14.45 13.47 -20.36
CA PHE A 292 -13.07 13.14 -20.03
C PHE A 292 -12.24 14.34 -19.52
N GLY A 293 -12.70 15.58 -19.73
CA GLY A 293 -11.94 16.80 -19.42
C GLY A 293 -12.44 17.65 -18.24
N ASP A 294 -13.70 17.50 -17.84
CA ASP A 294 -14.37 18.33 -16.81
C ASP A 294 -15.06 17.44 -15.76
N TYR A 295 -14.32 17.10 -14.70
CA TYR A 295 -14.81 16.20 -13.65
C TYR A 295 -15.94 16.80 -12.81
N ASP A 296 -15.94 18.12 -12.62
CA ASP A 296 -16.97 18.83 -11.85
C ASP A 296 -18.34 18.73 -12.56
N TRP A 297 -18.34 18.56 -13.88
CA TRP A 297 -19.52 18.29 -14.69
C TRP A 297 -19.81 16.78 -14.83
N ALA A 298 -18.80 15.97 -15.16
CA ALA A 298 -18.99 14.55 -15.45
C ALA A 298 -19.56 13.78 -14.25
N ARG A 299 -19.06 14.07 -13.03
CA ARG A 299 -19.45 13.36 -11.82
C ARG A 299 -20.94 13.53 -11.49
N PRO A 300 -21.52 14.74 -11.36
CA PRO A 300 -22.96 14.89 -11.09
C PRO A 300 -23.87 14.27 -12.15
N VAL A 301 -23.45 14.28 -13.43
CA VAL A 301 -24.21 13.64 -14.52
C VAL A 301 -24.26 12.12 -14.33
N VAL A 302 -23.11 11.49 -14.06
CA VAL A 302 -23.04 10.04 -13.80
C VAL A 302 -23.82 9.68 -12.53
N GLU A 303 -23.67 10.46 -11.45
CA GLU A 303 -24.44 10.27 -10.21
C GLU A 303 -25.96 10.36 -10.46
N ALA A 304 -26.41 11.28 -11.32
CA ALA A 304 -27.81 11.41 -11.69
C ALA A 304 -28.32 10.23 -12.55
N ILE A 305 -27.51 9.74 -13.51
CA ILE A 305 -27.85 8.53 -14.29
C ILE A 305 -28.05 7.34 -13.36
N LEU A 306 -27.12 7.12 -12.44
CA LEU A 306 -27.18 5.99 -11.51
C LEU A 306 -28.35 6.12 -10.52
N ALA A 307 -28.62 7.33 -10.01
CA ALA A 307 -29.77 7.58 -9.14
C ALA A 307 -31.12 7.38 -9.84
N LEU A 308 -31.20 7.62 -11.16
CA LEU A 308 -32.40 7.34 -11.96
C LEU A 308 -32.51 5.86 -12.32
N ASN A 309 -31.41 5.22 -12.69
CA ASN A 309 -31.36 3.82 -13.10
C ASN A 309 -30.01 3.17 -12.76
N PRO A 310 -29.91 2.46 -11.63
CA PRO A 310 -28.67 1.80 -11.19
C PRO A 310 -28.12 0.79 -12.20
N ARG A 311 -28.99 0.19 -13.04
CA ARG A 311 -28.60 -0.81 -14.06
C ARG A 311 -27.74 -0.22 -15.18
N ARG A 312 -27.66 1.10 -15.32
CA ARG A 312 -26.83 1.79 -16.33
C ARG A 312 -25.34 1.77 -16.02
N PHE A 313 -24.92 1.27 -14.86
CA PHE A 313 -23.50 1.23 -14.50
C PHE A 313 -22.64 0.48 -15.53
N GLN A 314 -23.14 -0.64 -16.05
CA GLN A 314 -22.46 -1.39 -17.11
C GLN A 314 -22.34 -0.56 -18.39
N ASP A 315 -23.41 0.11 -18.82
CA ASP A 315 -23.39 0.97 -20.00
C ASP A 315 -22.38 2.11 -19.85
N LEU A 316 -22.32 2.72 -18.65
CA LEU A 316 -21.36 3.76 -18.30
C LEU A 316 -19.91 3.25 -18.25
N LEU A 317 -19.70 2.04 -17.75
CA LEU A 317 -18.38 1.40 -17.73
C LEU A 317 -17.89 1.12 -19.15
N VAL A 318 -18.75 0.51 -19.97
CA VAL A 318 -18.46 0.24 -21.38
C VAL A 318 -18.20 1.54 -22.13
N PHE A 319 -19.03 2.57 -21.92
CA PHE A 319 -18.84 3.89 -22.49
C PHE A 319 -17.48 4.49 -22.10
N THR A 320 -17.15 4.50 -20.80
CA THR A 320 -15.90 5.08 -20.27
C THR A 320 -14.66 4.41 -20.86
N VAL A 321 -14.69 3.08 -21.00
CA VAL A 321 -13.56 2.32 -21.54
C VAL A 321 -13.47 2.44 -23.06
N ALA A 322 -14.60 2.27 -23.78
CA ALA A 322 -14.62 2.24 -25.24
C ALA A 322 -14.48 3.63 -25.88
N GLN A 323 -14.96 4.69 -25.22
CA GLN A 323 -14.94 6.06 -25.74
C GLN A 323 -13.74 6.87 -25.25
N ALA A 324 -12.80 6.31 -24.50
CA ALA A 324 -11.56 7.02 -24.16
C ALA A 324 -10.62 7.10 -25.37
N ALA A 325 -10.01 8.25 -25.62
CA ALA A 325 -9.07 8.46 -26.73
C ALA A 325 -7.71 7.79 -26.47
N ASN A 326 -7.33 7.66 -25.20
CA ASN A 326 -6.02 7.17 -24.78
C ASN A 326 -6.09 6.57 -23.36
N ALA A 327 -4.98 5.99 -22.91
CA ALA A 327 -4.90 5.38 -21.58
C ALA A 327 -4.97 6.38 -20.41
N ALA A 328 -4.60 7.65 -20.63
CA ALA A 328 -4.67 8.68 -19.59
C ALA A 328 -6.12 9.05 -19.28
N GLU A 329 -6.96 9.24 -20.31
CA GLU A 329 -8.40 9.46 -20.16
C GLU A 329 -9.08 8.30 -19.41
N ARG A 330 -8.73 7.04 -19.73
CA ARG A 330 -9.23 5.86 -18.98
C ARG A 330 -8.86 5.90 -17.50
N ARG A 331 -7.58 6.17 -17.20
CA ARG A 331 -7.05 6.22 -15.82
C ARG A 331 -7.70 7.30 -14.98
N GLN A 332 -8.08 8.40 -15.62
CA GLN A 332 -8.66 9.57 -14.98
C GLN A 332 -10.18 9.44 -14.75
N SER A 333 -10.93 8.90 -15.73
CA SER A 333 -12.39 8.84 -15.65
C SER A 333 -12.94 7.61 -14.92
N LEU A 334 -12.22 6.48 -14.89
CA LEU A 334 -12.66 5.29 -14.12
C LEU A 334 -12.81 5.56 -12.61
N PRO A 335 -11.89 6.28 -11.93
CA PRO A 335 -12.09 6.71 -10.54
C PRO A 335 -13.34 7.58 -10.34
N VAL A 336 -13.69 8.42 -11.31
CA VAL A 336 -14.87 9.29 -11.25
C VAL A 336 -16.16 8.45 -11.27
N LEU A 337 -16.23 7.47 -12.17
CA LEU A 337 -17.34 6.50 -12.21
C LEU A 337 -17.46 5.75 -10.88
N LEU A 338 -16.33 5.31 -10.30
CA LEU A 338 -16.30 4.63 -9.01
C LEU A 338 -16.75 5.52 -7.86
N ILE A 339 -16.33 6.78 -7.83
CA ILE A 339 -16.77 7.76 -6.82
C ILE A 339 -18.28 7.99 -6.93
N ALA A 340 -18.80 8.13 -8.16
CA ALA A 340 -20.23 8.31 -8.40
C ALA A 340 -21.06 7.08 -7.97
N ALA A 341 -20.50 5.88 -8.13
CA ALA A 341 -21.15 4.62 -7.76
C ALA A 341 -21.07 4.27 -6.26
N ARG A 342 -20.34 5.03 -5.43
CA ARG A 342 -20.13 4.72 -3.98
C ARG A 342 -21.42 4.60 -3.16
N TYR A 343 -22.53 5.15 -3.63
CA TYR A 343 -23.77 5.24 -2.87
C TYR A 343 -24.72 4.06 -3.09
N GLU A 344 -24.40 3.12 -3.98
CA GLU A 344 -25.25 1.97 -4.26
C GLU A 344 -24.41 0.69 -4.38
N ARG A 345 -24.57 -0.25 -3.44
CA ARG A 345 -24.01 -1.61 -3.55
C ARG A 345 -24.71 -2.32 -4.71
N GLN A 346 -24.03 -2.43 -5.85
CA GLN A 346 -24.58 -3.09 -7.03
C GLN A 346 -24.26 -4.59 -7.00
N SER A 347 -25.26 -5.40 -7.33
CA SER A 347 -25.11 -6.85 -7.41
C SER A 347 -24.51 -7.25 -8.76
N SER A 348 -23.49 -8.10 -8.69
CA SER A 348 -22.81 -8.76 -9.81
C SER A 348 -23.72 -9.10 -11.00
N THR A 349 -23.48 -8.46 -12.13
CA THR A 349 -23.87 -8.99 -13.44
C THR A 349 -22.69 -9.76 -14.01
N ALA A 350 -22.91 -11.03 -14.39
CA ALA A 350 -21.97 -11.85 -15.14
C ALA A 350 -21.38 -11.12 -16.38
N GLU A 351 -22.09 -10.11 -16.87
CA GLU A 351 -21.72 -9.23 -17.97
C GLU A 351 -20.52 -8.32 -17.66
N ILE A 352 -20.36 -7.80 -16.43
CA ILE A 352 -19.18 -6.97 -16.06
C ILE A 352 -17.91 -7.84 -16.07
N VAL A 353 -18.01 -9.05 -15.53
CA VAL A 353 -16.90 -10.03 -15.54
C VAL A 353 -16.55 -10.43 -16.97
N ALA A 354 -17.55 -10.69 -17.81
CA ALA A 354 -17.36 -11.01 -19.23
C ALA A 354 -16.72 -9.83 -20.00
N PHE A 355 -17.17 -8.61 -19.75
CA PHE A 355 -16.60 -7.40 -20.31
C PHE A 355 -15.14 -7.22 -19.90
N ALA A 356 -14.84 -7.29 -18.59
CA ALA A 356 -13.46 -7.16 -18.10
C ALA A 356 -12.53 -8.20 -18.73
N LYS A 357 -12.96 -9.47 -18.83
CA LYS A 357 -12.19 -10.54 -19.48
C LYS A 357 -11.91 -10.29 -20.96
N SER A 358 -12.81 -9.59 -21.67
CA SER A 358 -12.61 -9.29 -23.10
C SER A 358 -11.69 -8.10 -23.35
N GLN A 359 -11.33 -7.34 -22.31
CA GLN A 359 -10.43 -6.20 -22.45
C GLN A 359 -8.95 -6.61 -22.49
N PRO A 360 -8.06 -5.79 -23.09
CA PRO A 360 -6.61 -5.96 -22.99
C PRO A 360 -6.10 -5.85 -21.55
N GLU A 361 -4.91 -6.40 -21.27
CA GLU A 361 -4.37 -6.50 -19.92
C GLU A 361 -4.19 -5.16 -19.20
N ASP A 362 -3.77 -4.11 -19.91
CA ASP A 362 -3.64 -2.76 -19.34
C ASP A 362 -4.98 -2.23 -18.84
N VAL A 363 -6.07 -2.48 -19.57
CA VAL A 363 -7.43 -2.09 -19.19
C VAL A 363 -7.96 -2.97 -18.05
N GLN A 364 -7.70 -4.28 -18.09
CA GLN A 364 -8.10 -5.21 -17.01
C GLN A 364 -7.56 -4.75 -15.66
N GLN A 365 -6.31 -4.28 -15.63
CA GLN A 365 -5.72 -3.76 -14.40
C GLN A 365 -6.37 -2.45 -13.93
N LEU A 366 -6.80 -1.57 -14.85
CA LEU A 366 -7.58 -0.36 -14.48
C LEU A 366 -8.97 -0.69 -13.93
N LEU A 367 -9.53 -1.85 -14.28
CA LEU A 367 -10.84 -2.32 -13.82
C LEU A 367 -10.80 -3.04 -12.47
N LEU A 368 -9.62 -3.29 -11.89
CA LEU A 368 -9.47 -3.93 -10.58
C LEU A 368 -10.36 -3.31 -9.49
N PRO A 369 -10.42 -1.97 -9.31
CA PRO A 369 -11.27 -1.40 -8.27
C PRO A 369 -12.76 -1.61 -8.54
N VAL A 370 -13.18 -1.71 -9.81
CA VAL A 370 -14.58 -2.02 -10.18
C VAL A 370 -14.92 -3.46 -9.79
N LEU A 371 -14.04 -4.42 -10.12
CA LEU A 371 -14.24 -5.83 -9.78
C LEU A 371 -14.21 -6.08 -8.26
N LEU A 372 -13.42 -5.30 -7.51
CA LEU A 372 -13.33 -5.39 -6.06
C LEU A 372 -14.51 -4.69 -5.35
N LEU A 373 -15.09 -3.64 -5.95
CA LEU A 373 -16.31 -3.00 -5.47
C LEU A 373 -17.55 -3.89 -5.64
N ASP A 374 -17.60 -4.69 -6.71
CA ASP A 374 -18.70 -5.63 -6.98
C ASP A 374 -18.87 -6.68 -5.87
N GLY A 375 -17.75 -7.21 -5.36
CA GLY A 375 -17.74 -8.15 -4.23
C GLY A 375 -18.27 -9.56 -4.52
N GLY A 376 -18.81 -9.84 -5.71
CA GLY A 376 -19.27 -11.19 -6.07
C GLY A 376 -18.12 -12.16 -6.36
N ARG A 377 -18.29 -13.45 -6.04
CA ARG A 377 -17.25 -14.50 -6.18
C ARG A 377 -16.58 -14.52 -7.56
N ALA A 378 -17.33 -14.34 -8.65
CA ALA A 378 -16.78 -14.35 -10.00
C ALA A 378 -15.95 -13.10 -10.33
N ALA A 379 -16.39 -11.93 -9.87
CA ALA A 379 -15.65 -10.67 -10.03
C ALA A 379 -14.40 -10.65 -9.17
N LEU A 380 -14.50 -11.09 -7.91
CA LEU A 380 -13.37 -11.24 -6.99
C LEU A 380 -12.35 -12.26 -7.50
N ALA A 381 -12.78 -13.39 -8.04
CA ALA A 381 -11.87 -14.39 -8.60
C ALA A 381 -11.08 -13.82 -9.79
N LEU A 382 -11.74 -13.08 -10.69
CA LEU A 382 -11.07 -12.39 -11.79
C LEU A 382 -10.14 -11.27 -11.28
N ALA A 383 -10.56 -10.51 -10.27
CA ALA A 383 -9.73 -9.47 -9.66
C ALA A 383 -8.45 -10.08 -9.07
N PHE A 384 -8.57 -11.18 -8.34
CA PHE A 384 -7.44 -11.91 -7.77
C PHE A 384 -6.53 -12.50 -8.84
N GLU A 385 -7.09 -13.00 -9.94
CA GLU A 385 -6.31 -13.45 -11.10
C GLU A 385 -5.49 -12.32 -11.72
N ILE A 386 -6.12 -11.18 -12.02
CA ILE A 386 -5.46 -9.99 -12.59
C ILE A 386 -4.40 -9.46 -11.62
N PHE A 387 -4.72 -9.38 -10.33
CA PHE A 387 -3.80 -8.90 -9.29
C PHE A 387 -2.58 -9.81 -9.08
N ALA A 388 -2.71 -11.11 -9.38
CA ALA A 388 -1.62 -12.07 -9.26
C ALA A 388 -0.63 -12.06 -10.45
N ARG A 389 -0.94 -11.35 -11.55
CA ARG A 389 -0.06 -11.28 -12.74
C ARG A 389 1.18 -10.44 -12.48
N PRO A 390 2.36 -10.78 -13.06
CA PRO A 390 3.57 -9.98 -12.90
C PRO A 390 3.38 -8.61 -13.58
N THR A 391 3.43 -7.52 -12.81
CA THR A 391 3.40 -6.16 -13.36
C THR A 391 4.80 -5.59 -13.54
N ASP A 392 5.03 -4.87 -14.63
CA ASP A 392 6.28 -4.15 -14.84
C ASP A 392 6.56 -3.14 -13.72
N ASN A 393 7.80 -3.17 -13.22
CA ASN A 393 8.33 -2.41 -12.08
C ASN A 393 8.24 -0.86 -12.19
N ARG A 394 7.61 -0.31 -13.23
CA ARG A 394 7.40 1.12 -13.37
C ARG A 394 6.21 1.55 -12.49
N THR A 395 6.58 1.80 -11.23
CA THR A 395 5.86 2.54 -10.20
C THR A 395 4.54 1.95 -9.72
N HIS A 396 4.64 0.88 -8.92
CA HIS A 396 3.54 0.40 -8.05
C HIS A 396 2.93 1.49 -7.15
N ARG A 397 3.67 2.58 -6.84
CA ARG A 397 3.15 3.76 -6.13
C ARG A 397 2.23 4.63 -6.99
N ASP A 398 2.48 4.71 -8.29
CA ASP A 398 1.68 5.51 -9.24
C ASP A 398 0.66 4.67 -10.03
N ALA A 399 0.65 3.36 -9.78
CA ALA A 399 -0.34 2.48 -10.36
C ALA A 399 -1.74 2.89 -9.85
N PRO A 400 -2.74 3.04 -10.73
CA PRO A 400 -4.08 3.51 -10.36
C PRO A 400 -4.82 2.61 -9.36
N TRP A 401 -4.29 1.42 -9.05
CA TRP A 401 -4.76 0.52 -8.00
C TRP A 401 -3.98 0.62 -6.67
N SER A 402 -3.05 1.57 -6.52
CA SER A 402 -2.33 1.82 -5.27
C SER A 402 -3.29 2.39 -4.22
N GLY A 403 -3.95 1.49 -3.48
CA GLY A 403 -4.99 1.85 -2.51
C GLY A 403 -6.30 1.09 -2.67
N VAL A 404 -6.39 0.13 -3.59
CA VAL A 404 -7.57 -0.75 -3.65
C VAL A 404 -7.61 -1.65 -2.42
N LYS A 405 -8.81 -1.83 -1.86
CA LYS A 405 -9.07 -2.61 -0.67
C LYS A 405 -10.24 -3.55 -0.90
N LEU A 406 -10.28 -4.62 -0.11
CA LEU A 406 -11.48 -5.44 0.03
C LEU A 406 -12.45 -4.71 0.95
N THR A 407 -13.70 -4.59 0.50
CA THR A 407 -14.80 -4.05 1.32
C THR A 407 -15.43 -5.21 2.09
N VAL A 408 -15.44 -5.13 3.42
CA VAL A 408 -16.01 -6.14 4.29
C VAL A 408 -16.95 -5.44 5.27
N GLU A 409 -18.26 -5.50 5.01
CA GLU A 409 -19.27 -4.96 5.94
C GLU A 409 -20.13 -6.07 6.55
N ARG A 410 -20.32 -7.18 5.84
CA ARG A 410 -21.20 -8.29 6.27
C ARG A 410 -20.52 -9.65 6.11
N CYS A 411 -21.06 -10.66 6.79
CA CYS A 411 -20.57 -12.03 6.71
C CYS A 411 -20.65 -12.62 5.29
N GLU A 412 -21.66 -12.24 4.49
CA GLU A 412 -21.79 -12.69 3.10
C GLU A 412 -20.63 -12.20 2.23
N ASP A 413 -20.16 -10.98 2.48
CA ASP A 413 -19.01 -10.40 1.77
C ASP A 413 -17.76 -11.26 2.02
N VAL A 414 -17.59 -11.77 3.26
CA VAL A 414 -16.49 -12.68 3.63
C VAL A 414 -16.62 -14.04 2.96
N VAL A 415 -17.82 -14.62 2.87
CA VAL A 415 -18.04 -15.90 2.17
C VAL A 415 -17.62 -15.80 0.71
N GLU A 416 -18.00 -14.72 0.01
CA GLU A 416 -17.66 -14.52 -1.40
C GLU A 416 -16.15 -14.29 -1.60
N ILE A 417 -15.50 -13.53 -0.72
CA ILE A 417 -14.03 -13.35 -0.71
C ILE A 417 -13.33 -14.70 -0.54
N LEU A 418 -13.74 -15.48 0.46
CA LEU A 418 -13.14 -16.77 0.75
C LEU A 418 -13.37 -17.77 -0.38
N ALA A 419 -14.54 -17.77 -1.02
CA ALA A 419 -14.83 -18.64 -2.16
C ALA A 419 -14.04 -18.25 -3.43
N ALA A 420 -13.67 -16.97 -3.57
CA ALA A 420 -12.92 -16.47 -4.70
C ALA A 420 -11.40 -16.71 -4.61
N LEU A 421 -10.87 -17.02 -3.42
CA LEU A 421 -9.43 -17.23 -3.21
C LEU A 421 -8.89 -18.38 -4.08
N PRO A 422 -7.66 -18.24 -4.63
CA PRO A 422 -7.07 -19.27 -5.47
C PRO A 422 -6.91 -20.59 -4.72
N LYS A 423 -7.30 -21.68 -5.41
CA LYS A 423 -7.26 -23.03 -4.86
C LYS A 423 -5.82 -23.49 -4.68
N MET A 424 -5.50 -24.02 -3.49
CA MET A 424 -4.22 -24.68 -3.25
C MET A 424 -4.42 -25.91 -2.38
N SER A 425 -3.78 -27.02 -2.75
CA SER A 425 -3.84 -28.25 -1.95
C SER A 425 -2.96 -28.13 -0.71
N ALA A 426 -3.40 -28.75 0.40
CA ALA A 426 -2.63 -28.78 1.64
C ALA A 426 -1.22 -29.38 1.44
N SER A 427 -1.05 -30.35 0.54
CA SER A 427 0.24 -30.92 0.18
C SER A 427 1.18 -29.91 -0.47
N VAL A 428 0.68 -29.03 -1.34
CA VAL A 428 1.48 -27.96 -1.97
C VAL A 428 1.83 -26.90 -0.94
N MET A 429 0.89 -26.53 -0.06
CA MET A 429 1.15 -25.59 1.02
C MET A 429 2.22 -26.10 2.00
N LEU A 430 2.18 -27.39 2.36
CA LEU A 430 3.19 -28.05 3.20
C LEU A 430 4.55 -28.15 2.50
N ALA A 431 4.55 -28.48 1.21
CA ALA A 431 5.78 -28.63 0.44
C ALA A 431 6.50 -27.29 0.23
N THR A 432 5.73 -26.24 -0.07
CA THR A 432 6.24 -24.88 -0.26
C THR A 432 6.39 -24.11 1.05
N ARG A 433 5.83 -24.63 2.16
CA ARG A 433 5.66 -23.90 3.42
C ARG A 433 5.12 -22.48 3.17
N SER A 434 4.11 -22.38 2.29
CA SER A 434 3.42 -21.13 1.91
C SER A 434 1.91 -21.33 1.89
N LEU A 435 1.14 -20.25 2.14
CA LEU A 435 -0.33 -20.25 2.04
C LEU A 435 -0.85 -20.19 0.61
N GLY A 436 0.02 -19.93 -0.37
CA GLY A 436 -0.36 -19.86 -1.77
C GLY A 436 -1.21 -18.66 -2.15
N LEU A 437 -1.20 -17.61 -1.33
CA LEU A 437 -1.97 -16.39 -1.60
C LEU A 437 -1.23 -15.40 -2.52
N GLY A 438 0.06 -15.61 -2.80
CA GLY A 438 0.81 -14.76 -3.72
C GLY A 438 0.70 -13.27 -3.39
N PRO A 439 0.55 -12.39 -4.39
CA PRO A 439 0.29 -10.95 -4.19
C PRO A 439 -1.03 -10.67 -3.44
N ILE A 440 -2.07 -11.49 -3.64
CA ILE A 440 -3.41 -11.35 -3.03
C ILE A 440 -3.32 -11.34 -1.49
N GLY A 441 -2.30 -12.00 -0.92
CA GLY A 441 -2.03 -11.97 0.52
C GLY A 441 -1.92 -10.54 1.09
N ALA A 442 -1.48 -9.56 0.31
CA ALA A 442 -1.45 -8.16 0.74
C ALA A 442 -2.86 -7.56 0.91
N LEU A 443 -3.80 -7.88 0.01
CA LEU A 443 -5.19 -7.44 0.10
C LEU A 443 -5.90 -8.06 1.30
N ILE A 444 -5.71 -9.37 1.51
CA ILE A 444 -6.26 -10.09 2.67
C ILE A 444 -5.66 -9.55 3.97
N TRP A 445 -4.35 -9.26 4.00
CA TRP A 445 -3.69 -8.67 5.15
C TRP A 445 -4.24 -7.28 5.48
N ALA A 446 -4.53 -6.46 4.46
CA ALA A 446 -5.11 -5.13 4.65
C ALA A 446 -6.51 -5.17 5.28
N ALA A 447 -7.31 -6.20 4.96
CA ALA A 447 -8.68 -6.40 5.46
C ALA A 447 -8.80 -7.39 6.63
N ARG A 448 -7.68 -7.80 7.22
CA ARG A 448 -7.63 -8.92 8.18
C ARG A 448 -8.50 -8.72 9.41
N HIS A 449 -8.67 -7.47 9.87
CA HIS A 449 -9.42 -7.16 11.09
C HIS A 449 -10.92 -7.30 10.86
N GLU A 450 -11.40 -6.81 9.72
CA GLU A 450 -12.79 -7.00 9.32
C GLU A 450 -13.09 -8.49 9.06
N LEU A 451 -12.16 -9.20 8.41
CA LEU A 451 -12.32 -10.63 8.10
C LEU A 451 -12.31 -11.54 9.32
N ARG A 452 -11.54 -11.23 10.38
CA ARG A 452 -11.26 -12.17 11.48
C ARG A 452 -12.53 -12.59 12.22
N SER A 453 -13.38 -11.65 12.60
CA SER A 453 -14.61 -11.94 13.36
C SER A 453 -15.54 -12.87 12.58
N PHE A 454 -15.86 -12.51 11.34
CA PHE A 454 -16.70 -13.33 10.47
C PHE A 454 -16.09 -14.69 10.12
N CYS A 455 -14.76 -14.80 9.98
CA CYS A 455 -14.14 -16.10 9.75
C CYS A 455 -14.32 -17.03 10.96
N VAL A 456 -14.22 -16.52 12.19
CA VAL A 456 -14.50 -17.31 13.42
C VAL A 456 -15.92 -17.87 13.33
N ASP A 457 -16.90 -16.99 13.06
CA ASP A 457 -18.31 -17.36 12.98
C ASP A 457 -18.56 -18.43 11.90
N ILE A 458 -17.95 -18.27 10.71
CA ILE A 458 -18.04 -19.24 9.60
C ILE A 458 -17.44 -20.61 9.99
N LEU A 459 -16.37 -20.63 10.78
CA LEU A 459 -15.75 -21.88 11.24
C LEU A 459 -16.59 -22.59 12.32
N GLU A 460 -17.25 -21.83 13.20
CA GLU A 460 -18.07 -22.35 14.29
C GLU A 460 -19.47 -22.84 13.83
N THR A 461 -19.94 -22.36 12.69
CA THR A 461 -21.26 -22.75 12.15
C THR A 461 -21.26 -24.21 11.63
N ASP A 462 -22.22 -25.05 12.05
CA ASP A 462 -22.41 -26.40 11.51
C ASP A 462 -23.02 -26.34 10.09
N GLY A 463 -22.37 -26.98 9.10
CA GLY A 463 -22.70 -26.87 7.67
C GLY A 463 -21.94 -25.74 6.92
N GLY A 464 -22.00 -25.74 5.58
CA GLY A 464 -21.32 -24.74 4.71
C GLY A 464 -20.39 -25.35 3.64
N GLU A 465 -19.98 -24.55 2.64
CA GLU A 465 -19.06 -24.98 1.58
C GLU A 465 -17.68 -25.35 2.19
N ALA A 466 -17.22 -26.59 1.97
CA ALA A 466 -15.95 -27.07 2.52
C ALA A 466 -14.75 -26.23 2.05
N GLU A 467 -14.84 -25.66 0.86
CA GLU A 467 -13.84 -24.77 0.28
C GLU A 467 -13.78 -23.43 1.00
N VAL A 468 -14.95 -22.82 1.29
CA VAL A 468 -15.05 -21.58 2.09
C VAL A 468 -14.47 -21.80 3.47
N LYS A 469 -14.78 -22.92 4.14
CA LYS A 469 -14.17 -23.24 5.45
C LYS A 469 -12.66 -23.43 5.36
N THR A 470 -12.17 -24.12 4.33
CA THR A 470 -10.72 -24.30 4.11
C THR A 470 -10.02 -22.95 3.89
N ASN A 471 -10.67 -22.03 3.18
CA ASN A 471 -10.15 -20.69 2.94
C ASN A 471 -10.33 -19.76 4.16
N ALA A 472 -11.40 -19.90 4.94
CA ALA A 472 -11.56 -19.25 6.25
C ALA A 472 -10.39 -19.64 7.16
N TRP A 473 -10.05 -20.93 7.20
CA TRP A 473 -8.84 -21.41 7.89
C TRP A 473 -7.54 -20.80 7.36
N ARG A 474 -7.41 -20.61 6.03
CA ARG A 474 -6.24 -19.94 5.42
C ARG A 474 -6.18 -18.44 5.73
N ALA A 475 -7.32 -17.80 5.98
CA ALA A 475 -7.45 -16.37 6.23
C ALA A 475 -7.40 -15.99 7.73
N GLN A 476 -7.91 -16.85 8.62
CA GLN A 476 -8.08 -16.56 10.05
C GLN A 476 -6.89 -16.98 10.91
N GLU A 477 -6.51 -18.27 10.90
CA GLU A 477 -5.38 -18.81 11.65
C GLU A 477 -5.19 -20.31 11.35
N TYR A 478 -4.01 -20.63 10.84
CA TYR A 478 -3.43 -21.93 10.51
C TYR A 478 -3.75 -23.07 11.52
N ALA A 479 -4.72 -23.97 11.25
CA ALA A 479 -4.98 -25.12 12.15
C ALA A 479 -4.43 -26.47 11.69
N LEU A 480 -4.73 -26.91 10.46
CA LEU A 480 -4.19 -28.19 9.95
C LEU A 480 -2.74 -28.08 9.45
N LEU A 481 -2.27 -26.84 9.23
CA LEU A 481 -0.88 -26.49 8.93
C LEU A 481 -0.24 -25.68 10.07
N GLY A 482 -0.98 -25.42 11.14
CA GLY A 482 -0.61 -24.54 12.26
C GLY A 482 0.75 -24.79 12.86
N PRO A 483 1.15 -26.03 13.10
CA PRO A 483 2.49 -26.34 13.58
C PRO A 483 3.61 -25.78 12.68
N ALA A 484 3.41 -25.67 11.37
CA ALA A 484 4.42 -25.19 10.42
C ALA A 484 4.50 -23.66 10.31
N PHE A 485 3.44 -22.94 10.69
CA PHE A 485 3.28 -21.49 10.49
C PHE A 485 3.08 -20.70 11.78
N ALA A 486 2.63 -21.35 12.85
CA ALA A 486 2.41 -20.82 14.20
C ALA A 486 2.77 -21.88 15.27
N PRO A 487 4.02 -22.38 15.31
CA PRO A 487 4.43 -23.49 16.19
C PRO A 487 4.19 -23.22 17.68
N THR A 488 4.20 -21.96 18.10
CA THR A 488 3.99 -21.55 19.50
C THR A 488 2.56 -21.73 20.00
N ALA A 489 1.58 -21.88 19.10
CA ALA A 489 0.18 -22.12 19.47
C ALA A 489 -0.12 -23.60 19.79
N TYR A 490 0.87 -24.49 19.61
CA TYR A 490 0.70 -25.93 19.73
C TYR A 490 1.57 -26.49 20.85
N ASP A 491 0.95 -27.27 21.74
CA ASP A 491 1.68 -27.98 22.78
C ASP A 491 2.36 -29.24 22.22
N ALA A 492 3.69 -29.20 22.14
CA ALA A 492 4.51 -30.35 21.74
C ALA A 492 4.31 -31.56 22.68
N ALA A 493 4.04 -31.35 23.96
CA ALA A 493 3.87 -32.44 24.93
C ALA A 493 2.64 -33.31 24.60
N ARG A 494 1.53 -32.69 24.19
CA ARG A 494 0.34 -33.41 23.70
C ARG A 494 0.66 -34.36 22.55
N TYR A 495 1.39 -33.91 21.54
CA TYR A 495 1.71 -34.74 20.37
C TYR A 495 2.78 -35.79 20.67
N GLN A 496 3.73 -35.51 21.57
CA GLN A 496 4.65 -36.53 22.09
C GLN A 496 3.87 -37.65 22.80
N GLY A 497 2.86 -37.31 23.61
CA GLY A 497 1.98 -38.28 24.26
C GLY A 497 1.32 -39.23 23.26
N ILE A 498 0.80 -38.69 22.14
CA ILE A 498 0.20 -39.51 21.07
C ILE A 498 1.25 -40.38 20.37
N LEU A 499 2.44 -39.84 20.09
CA LEU A 499 3.51 -40.58 19.39
C LEU A 499 4.00 -41.79 20.19
N PHE A 500 4.16 -41.63 21.52
CA PHE A 500 4.70 -42.67 22.39
C PHE A 500 3.66 -43.64 22.95
N ASP A 501 2.37 -43.43 22.68
CA ASP A 501 1.30 -44.36 23.05
C ASP A 501 1.23 -45.56 22.08
N PRO A 502 1.60 -46.78 22.50
CA PRO A 502 1.58 -47.96 21.63
C PRO A 502 0.16 -48.40 21.24
N SER A 503 -0.87 -47.93 21.96
CA SER A 503 -2.28 -48.24 21.71
C SER A 503 -2.94 -47.31 20.69
N ALA A 504 -2.30 -46.18 20.37
CA ALA A 504 -2.82 -45.22 19.39
C ALA A 504 -2.73 -45.77 17.95
N PRO A 505 -3.71 -45.45 17.07
CA PRO A 505 -3.68 -45.88 15.66
C PRO A 505 -2.41 -45.42 14.93
N ALA A 506 -1.85 -46.28 14.07
CA ALA A 506 -0.61 -46.00 13.33
C ALA A 506 -0.63 -44.65 12.57
N LEU A 507 -1.74 -44.36 11.88
CA LEU A 507 -1.96 -43.08 11.17
C LEU A 507 -1.92 -41.86 12.11
N ARG A 508 -2.46 -41.97 13.34
CA ARG A 508 -2.42 -40.89 14.33
C ARG A 508 -1.00 -40.68 14.89
N ARG A 509 -0.25 -41.76 15.13
CA ARG A 509 1.15 -41.69 15.56
C ARG A 509 2.04 -41.08 14.46
N GLN A 510 1.83 -41.44 13.20
CA GLN A 510 2.52 -40.85 12.03
C GLN A 510 2.20 -39.35 11.85
N ALA A 511 0.93 -38.97 12.00
CA ALA A 511 0.51 -37.57 11.97
C ALA A 511 1.14 -36.78 13.13
N ALA A 512 1.16 -37.35 14.34
CA ALA A 512 1.79 -36.73 15.50
C ALA A 512 3.29 -36.49 15.30
N LEU A 513 4.02 -37.46 14.74
CA LEU A 513 5.45 -37.27 14.39
C LEU A 513 5.63 -36.18 13.31
N THR A 514 4.73 -36.11 12.34
CA THR A 514 4.75 -35.06 11.32
C THR A 514 4.45 -33.67 11.90
N VAL A 515 3.56 -33.57 12.89
CA VAL A 515 3.33 -32.32 13.65
C VAL A 515 4.56 -31.93 14.46
N LEU A 516 5.16 -32.88 15.19
CA LEU A 516 6.37 -32.62 16.00
C LEU A 516 7.57 -32.17 15.17
N LEU A 517 7.69 -32.64 13.92
CA LEU A 517 8.64 -32.14 12.93
C LEU A 517 8.44 -30.63 12.69
N PHE A 518 7.19 -30.18 12.53
CA PHE A 518 6.90 -28.78 12.29
C PHE A 518 7.08 -27.90 13.53
N LEU A 519 6.95 -28.48 14.73
CA LEU A 519 7.24 -27.83 16.01
C LEU A 519 8.75 -27.79 16.35
N ASP A 520 9.62 -28.19 15.42
CA ASP A 520 11.07 -28.19 15.56
C ASP A 520 11.58 -29.00 16.78
N VAL A 521 10.84 -30.05 17.14
CA VAL A 521 11.22 -30.97 18.23
C VAL A 521 12.39 -31.85 17.78
N ASP A 522 13.35 -32.08 18.68
CA ASP A 522 14.52 -32.92 18.39
C ASP A 522 14.14 -34.35 17.97
N LEU A 523 14.19 -34.59 16.66
CA LEU A 523 13.90 -35.89 16.05
C LEU A 523 14.85 -36.99 16.54
N GLY A 524 16.09 -36.67 16.91
CA GLY A 524 17.06 -37.62 17.45
C GLY A 524 16.63 -38.14 18.82
N SER A 525 16.16 -37.23 19.68
CA SER A 525 15.55 -37.57 20.97
C SER A 525 14.27 -38.39 20.82
N LEU A 526 13.38 -38.00 19.89
CA LEU A 526 12.15 -38.76 19.61
C LEU A 526 12.44 -40.18 19.13
N ARG A 527 13.38 -40.35 18.20
CA ARG A 527 13.81 -41.66 17.69
C ARG A 527 14.37 -42.53 18.81
N SER A 528 15.25 -41.98 19.64
CA SER A 528 15.87 -42.71 20.75
C SER A 528 14.81 -43.20 21.76
N ARG A 529 13.80 -42.36 22.04
CA ARG A 529 12.68 -42.71 22.91
C ARG A 529 11.75 -43.76 22.29
N LEU A 530 11.49 -43.69 20.99
CA LEU A 530 10.72 -44.73 20.27
C LEU A 530 11.46 -46.08 20.27
N ALA A 531 12.76 -46.07 20.04
CA ALA A 531 13.60 -47.27 20.08
C ALA A 531 13.69 -47.90 21.50
N ALA A 532 13.51 -47.09 22.55
CA ALA A 532 13.49 -47.55 23.94
C ALA A 532 12.14 -48.13 24.39
N LEU A 533 11.09 -48.07 23.57
CA LEU A 533 9.79 -48.68 23.89
C LEU A 533 9.93 -50.21 23.91
N ARG A 534 9.56 -50.84 25.03
CA ARG A 534 9.64 -52.30 25.21
C ARG A 534 8.71 -53.08 24.27
N VAL A 535 7.60 -52.46 23.85
CA VAL A 535 6.61 -53.04 22.92
C VAL A 535 6.12 -51.93 22.00
N ASP A 536 6.52 -51.96 20.72
CA ASP A 536 6.00 -51.06 19.68
C ASP A 536 5.67 -51.86 18.41
N PRO A 537 4.39 -51.91 17.97
CA PRO A 537 3.99 -52.60 16.75
C PRO A 537 4.62 -51.99 15.47
N LEU A 538 5.21 -50.79 15.55
CA LEU A 538 5.82 -50.07 14.43
C LEU A 538 7.35 -49.98 14.51
N ALA A 539 8.01 -50.74 15.39
CA ALA A 539 9.46 -50.64 15.63
C ALA A 539 10.32 -50.67 14.35
N GLY A 540 10.02 -51.56 13.39
CA GLY A 540 10.74 -51.65 12.11
C GLY A 540 10.33 -50.62 11.04
N PHE A 541 9.22 -49.90 11.25
CA PHE A 541 8.72 -48.87 10.34
C PHE A 541 9.34 -47.49 10.64
N TRP A 542 9.64 -47.19 11.91
CA TRP A 542 10.07 -45.86 12.33
C TRP A 542 11.35 -45.39 11.64
N ASP A 543 12.37 -46.23 11.51
CA ASP A 543 13.62 -45.83 10.85
C ASP A 543 13.38 -45.44 9.38
N ARG A 544 12.52 -46.15 8.64
CA ARG A 544 12.14 -45.76 7.27
C ARG A 544 11.34 -44.47 7.23
N PHE A 545 10.44 -44.26 8.20
CA PHE A 545 9.65 -43.03 8.28
C PHE A 545 10.51 -41.82 8.66
N PHE A 546 11.45 -41.97 9.59
CA PHE A 546 12.45 -40.94 9.91
C PHE A 546 13.32 -40.60 8.70
N VAL A 547 13.70 -41.58 7.88
CA VAL A 547 14.42 -41.33 6.62
C VAL A 547 13.55 -40.59 5.60
N LEU A 548 12.25 -40.89 5.50
CA LEU A 548 11.29 -40.08 4.71
C LEU A 548 11.23 -38.61 5.17
N LEU A 549 11.20 -38.39 6.49
CA LEU A 549 11.18 -37.04 7.08
C LEU A 549 12.54 -36.33 6.99
N PHE A 550 13.64 -37.08 6.88
CA PHE A 550 15.00 -36.53 6.80
C PHE A 550 15.20 -35.58 5.62
N VAL A 551 14.54 -35.84 4.48
CA VAL A 551 14.55 -34.92 3.32
C VAL A 551 13.95 -33.54 3.67
N LYS A 552 12.99 -33.51 4.59
CA LYS A 552 12.30 -32.30 5.05
C LYS A 552 13.05 -31.59 6.18
N GLN A 553 13.66 -32.35 7.08
CA GLN A 553 14.50 -31.84 8.17
C GLN A 553 15.59 -32.85 8.50
N PRO A 554 16.82 -32.63 8.01
CA PRO A 554 17.96 -33.44 8.40
C PRO A 554 18.16 -33.36 9.92
N PHE A 555 18.54 -34.47 10.55
CA PHE A 555 18.86 -34.55 11.98
C PHE A 555 20.09 -35.44 12.20
N ALA A 556 20.91 -35.15 13.21
CA ALA A 556 22.22 -35.79 13.38
C ALA A 556 22.14 -37.32 13.46
N ALA A 557 21.20 -37.84 14.26
CA ALA A 557 20.99 -39.28 14.44
C ALA A 557 20.49 -40.01 13.18
N GLY A 558 20.08 -39.28 12.12
CA GLY A 558 19.68 -39.84 10.83
C GLY A 558 20.86 -40.09 9.89
N VAL A 559 22.01 -39.44 10.10
CA VAL A 559 23.21 -39.60 9.27
C VAL A 559 23.73 -41.05 9.28
N PRO A 560 23.84 -41.73 10.45
CA PRO A 560 24.26 -43.13 10.47
C PRO A 560 23.27 -44.08 9.77
N ILE A 561 21.97 -43.76 9.77
CA ILE A 561 20.95 -44.55 9.06
C ILE A 561 21.21 -44.47 7.56
N LEU A 562 21.45 -43.26 7.04
CA LEU A 562 21.79 -43.06 5.63
C LEU A 562 23.12 -43.72 5.25
N GLN A 563 24.13 -43.70 6.12
CA GLN A 563 25.39 -44.40 5.87
C GLN A 563 25.19 -45.92 5.75
N ALA A 564 24.39 -46.52 6.63
CA ALA A 564 24.06 -47.95 6.56
C ALA A 564 23.27 -48.31 5.30
N GLU A 565 22.32 -47.46 4.90
CA GLU A 565 21.55 -47.61 3.66
C GLU A 565 22.43 -47.47 2.41
N LEU A 566 23.39 -46.53 2.41
CA LEU A 566 24.34 -46.33 1.30
C LEU A 566 25.28 -47.53 1.09
N ALA A 567 25.64 -48.20 2.19
CA ALA A 567 26.51 -49.37 2.17
C ALA A 567 25.76 -50.68 1.81
N SER A 568 24.43 -50.64 1.75
CA SER A 568 23.58 -51.81 1.50
C SER A 568 23.47 -52.14 0.00
N PRO A 569 23.36 -53.44 -0.38
CA PRO A 569 23.22 -53.83 -1.79
C PRO A 569 21.91 -53.32 -2.42
N SER A 570 21.97 -52.97 -3.71
CA SER A 570 20.94 -52.22 -4.49
C SER A 570 19.50 -52.76 -4.41
N ALA A 571 19.28 -54.03 -4.07
CA ALA A 571 17.93 -54.61 -3.95
C ALA A 571 17.22 -54.29 -2.62
N ALA A 572 17.97 -53.83 -1.61
CA ALA A 572 17.46 -53.46 -0.29
C ALA A 572 17.57 -51.95 0.01
N SER A 573 18.25 -51.18 -0.85
CA SER A 573 18.49 -49.74 -0.70
C SER A 573 17.30 -48.88 -1.12
N LEU A 574 17.21 -47.67 -0.55
CA LEU A 574 16.28 -46.63 -1.00
C LEU A 574 16.46 -46.28 -2.49
N PRO A 575 15.41 -45.79 -3.19
CA PRO A 575 15.52 -45.33 -4.57
C PRO A 575 16.61 -44.24 -4.75
N PRO A 576 17.45 -44.30 -5.79
CA PRO A 576 18.56 -43.35 -5.98
C PRO A 576 18.15 -41.87 -5.98
N LEU A 577 16.98 -41.54 -6.53
CA LEU A 577 16.43 -40.17 -6.53
C LEU A 577 16.09 -39.68 -5.11
N PHE A 578 15.54 -40.57 -4.27
CA PHE A 578 15.26 -40.28 -2.88
C PHE A 578 16.57 -40.13 -2.09
N PHE A 579 17.55 -40.99 -2.37
CA PHE A 579 18.87 -40.95 -1.77
C PHE A 579 19.62 -39.64 -2.09
N ALA A 580 19.64 -39.24 -3.36
CA ALA A 580 20.19 -37.97 -3.81
C ALA A 580 19.51 -36.76 -3.13
N SER A 581 18.19 -36.84 -2.89
CA SER A 581 17.43 -35.82 -2.16
C SER A 581 17.88 -35.71 -0.70
N CYS A 582 18.11 -36.84 -0.02
CA CYS A 582 18.63 -36.88 1.36
C CYS A 582 20.03 -36.28 1.46
N LEU A 583 20.94 -36.68 0.56
CA LEU A 583 22.32 -36.16 0.51
C LEU A 583 22.36 -34.66 0.25
N THR A 584 21.51 -34.19 -0.67
CA THR A 584 21.37 -32.77 -0.96
C THR A 584 20.84 -31.99 0.24
N ALA A 585 19.92 -32.57 1.01
CA ALA A 585 19.35 -31.93 2.20
C ALA A 585 20.36 -31.82 3.35
N VAL A 586 21.15 -32.87 3.60
CA VAL A 586 22.11 -32.91 4.72
C VAL A 586 23.42 -32.19 4.45
N ALA A 587 23.78 -31.95 3.18
CA ALA A 587 25.09 -31.42 2.79
C ALA A 587 25.56 -30.17 3.56
N GLU A 588 24.64 -29.31 3.99
CA GLU A 588 24.94 -28.04 4.69
C GLU A 588 24.90 -28.16 6.22
N ALA A 589 24.59 -29.33 6.79
CA ALA A 589 24.53 -29.51 8.24
C ALA A 589 25.91 -29.39 8.89
N GLY A 590 26.00 -28.78 10.08
CA GLY A 590 27.28 -28.58 10.78
C GLY A 590 27.97 -29.86 11.29
N TRP A 591 27.36 -31.04 11.11
CA TRP A 591 27.87 -32.31 11.65
C TRP A 591 29.05 -32.85 10.85
N SER A 592 30.04 -33.39 11.55
CA SER A 592 31.32 -33.82 10.95
C SER A 592 31.15 -35.06 10.06
N GLU A 593 30.25 -35.95 10.46
CA GLU A 593 29.90 -37.26 9.90
C GLU A 593 29.29 -37.15 8.49
N VAL A 594 28.72 -35.99 8.17
CA VAL A 594 28.14 -35.72 6.85
C VAL A 594 29.21 -35.70 5.76
N THR A 595 30.41 -35.23 6.07
CA THR A 595 31.52 -35.26 5.10
C THR A 595 31.88 -36.69 4.74
N ASP A 596 31.88 -37.60 5.72
CA ASP A 596 32.18 -39.02 5.51
C ASP A 596 31.06 -39.71 4.69
N LEU A 597 29.79 -39.39 4.98
CA LEU A 597 28.64 -39.86 4.19
C LEU A 597 28.74 -39.41 2.71
N LEU A 598 29.08 -38.14 2.46
CA LEU A 598 29.21 -37.62 1.09
C LEU A 598 30.43 -38.21 0.37
N MET A 599 31.55 -38.44 1.06
CA MET A 599 32.72 -39.11 0.49
C MET A 599 32.38 -40.54 0.04
N GLN A 600 31.63 -41.29 0.85
CA GLN A 600 31.10 -42.61 0.45
C GLN A 600 30.17 -42.49 -0.77
N GLY A 601 29.30 -41.47 -0.79
CA GLY A 601 28.33 -41.28 -1.88
C GLY A 601 28.96 -40.93 -3.23
N VAL A 602 30.12 -40.27 -3.25
CA VAL A 602 30.90 -40.01 -4.47
C VAL A 602 31.38 -41.30 -5.15
N GLN A 603 31.53 -42.39 -4.41
CA GLN A 603 31.97 -43.69 -4.93
C GLN A 603 30.80 -44.62 -5.28
N HIS A 604 29.56 -44.15 -5.16
CA HIS A 604 28.37 -44.96 -5.39
C HIS A 604 28.18 -45.32 -6.87
N GLY A 605 27.55 -46.46 -7.17
CA GLY A 605 27.33 -46.95 -8.54
C GLY A 605 26.37 -46.08 -9.37
N ASP A 606 25.40 -45.44 -8.73
CA ASP A 606 24.40 -44.57 -9.38
C ASP A 606 24.90 -43.12 -9.57
N PRO A 607 24.78 -42.54 -10.79
CA PRO A 607 25.25 -41.19 -11.09
C PRO A 607 24.52 -40.07 -10.33
N LEU A 608 23.22 -40.21 -10.02
CA LEU A 608 22.47 -39.18 -9.28
C LEU A 608 22.99 -39.03 -7.85
N VAL A 609 23.37 -40.16 -7.23
CA VAL A 609 23.97 -40.18 -5.88
C VAL A 609 25.36 -39.52 -5.91
N ARG A 610 26.18 -39.81 -6.93
CA ARG A 610 27.48 -39.15 -7.11
C ARG A 610 27.34 -37.65 -7.33
N ILE A 611 26.38 -37.22 -8.16
CA ILE A 611 26.08 -35.80 -8.41
C ILE A 611 25.70 -35.08 -7.12
N ALA A 612 24.74 -35.62 -6.36
CA ALA A 612 24.31 -35.02 -5.09
C ALA A 612 25.44 -34.94 -4.07
N SER A 613 26.29 -35.99 -4.02
CA SER A 613 27.43 -36.06 -3.12
C SER A 613 28.53 -35.05 -3.49
N ALA A 614 28.85 -34.94 -4.78
CA ALA A 614 29.81 -33.99 -5.32
C ALA A 614 29.36 -32.55 -5.04
N ALA A 615 28.09 -32.22 -5.32
CA ALA A 615 27.51 -30.93 -5.00
C ALA A 615 27.58 -30.63 -3.49
N GLY A 616 27.28 -31.63 -2.66
CA GLY A 616 27.38 -31.51 -1.21
C GLY A 616 28.81 -31.22 -0.72
N LEU A 617 29.80 -31.95 -1.22
CA LEU A 617 31.22 -31.72 -0.89
C LEU A 617 31.70 -30.35 -1.37
N ALA A 618 31.27 -29.92 -2.56
CA ALA A 618 31.57 -28.58 -3.08
C ALA A 618 31.08 -27.47 -2.13
N ARG A 619 29.91 -27.65 -1.51
CA ARG A 619 29.37 -26.70 -0.52
C ARG A 619 30.15 -26.71 0.79
N ARG A 620 30.57 -27.90 1.26
CA ARG A 620 31.32 -28.10 2.51
C ARG A 620 32.78 -27.68 2.43
N ARG A 621 33.40 -27.73 1.25
CA ARG A 621 34.80 -27.32 1.00
C ARG A 621 35.81 -28.03 1.91
N SER A 622 35.55 -29.28 2.30
CA SER A 622 36.43 -30.02 3.21
C SER A 622 37.63 -30.60 2.47
N ARG A 623 38.85 -30.22 2.89
CA ARG A 623 40.11 -30.75 2.33
C ARG A 623 40.22 -32.28 2.44
N ARG A 624 39.53 -32.90 3.41
CA ARG A 624 39.52 -34.37 3.60
C ARG A 624 38.96 -35.12 2.39
N ALA A 625 38.11 -34.50 1.60
CA ALA A 625 37.48 -35.14 0.44
C ALA A 625 38.32 -35.07 -0.85
N ALA A 626 39.44 -34.34 -0.85
CA ALA A 626 40.21 -34.07 -2.06
C ALA A 626 40.75 -35.34 -2.74
N GLU A 627 41.27 -36.30 -1.96
CA GLU A 627 41.80 -37.55 -2.51
C GLU A 627 40.72 -38.44 -3.12
N VAL A 628 39.58 -38.58 -2.42
CA VAL A 628 38.44 -39.38 -2.91
C VAL A 628 37.88 -38.79 -4.20
N LEU A 629 37.72 -37.46 -4.26
CA LEU A 629 37.26 -36.75 -5.45
C LEU A 629 38.25 -36.92 -6.62
N ARG A 630 39.56 -36.76 -6.38
CA ARG A 630 40.60 -36.97 -7.40
C ARG A 630 40.55 -38.38 -7.97
N HIS A 631 40.47 -39.40 -7.09
CA HIS A 631 40.40 -40.79 -7.53
C HIS A 631 39.14 -41.05 -8.36
N GLN A 632 37.97 -40.56 -7.91
CA GLN A 632 36.72 -40.74 -8.64
C GLN A 632 36.72 -40.05 -10.01
N ILE A 633 37.26 -38.82 -10.14
CA ILE A 633 37.34 -38.11 -11.42
C ILE A 633 38.13 -38.92 -12.45
N ALA A 634 39.22 -39.57 -12.04
CA ALA A 634 40.07 -40.35 -12.93
C ALA A 634 39.37 -41.58 -13.52
N VAL A 635 38.42 -42.18 -12.78
CA VAL A 635 37.69 -43.39 -13.19
C VAL A 635 36.25 -43.15 -13.63
N GLU A 636 35.75 -41.90 -13.56
CA GLU A 636 34.34 -41.57 -13.80
C GLU A 636 33.93 -41.90 -15.26
N PRO A 637 32.91 -42.77 -15.45
CA PRO A 637 32.45 -43.12 -16.78
C PRO A 637 31.49 -42.09 -17.40
N ASP A 638 30.80 -41.28 -16.60
CA ASP A 638 29.78 -40.34 -17.09
C ASP A 638 30.37 -38.94 -17.36
N PRO A 639 30.34 -38.45 -18.62
CA PRO A 639 30.87 -37.13 -18.98
C PRO A 639 30.11 -35.96 -18.33
N LYS A 640 28.89 -36.17 -17.80
CA LYS A 640 28.11 -35.16 -17.07
C LYS A 640 28.45 -35.10 -15.59
N VAL A 641 28.98 -36.18 -15.01
CA VAL A 641 29.32 -36.26 -13.57
C VAL A 641 30.74 -35.73 -13.31
N ALA A 642 31.68 -35.99 -14.23
CA ALA A 642 33.08 -35.58 -14.08
C ALA A 642 33.28 -34.07 -13.84
N PRO A 643 32.58 -33.14 -14.54
CA PRO A 643 32.67 -31.70 -14.28
C PRO A 643 32.18 -31.28 -12.89
N LEU A 644 31.16 -31.96 -12.35
CA LEU A 644 30.62 -31.68 -11.01
C LEU A 644 31.56 -32.18 -9.91
N LEU A 645 32.22 -33.32 -10.13
CA LEU A 645 33.30 -33.79 -9.25
C LEU A 645 34.51 -32.85 -9.31
N ALA A 646 34.86 -32.36 -10.50
CA ALA A 646 35.92 -31.36 -10.69
C ALA A 646 35.64 -30.04 -9.97
N GLN A 647 34.39 -29.56 -10.04
CA GLN A 647 33.90 -28.43 -9.26
C GLN A 647 34.07 -28.68 -7.75
N ALA A 648 33.68 -29.87 -7.27
CA ALA A 648 33.80 -30.23 -5.86
C ALA A 648 35.27 -30.27 -5.40
N LEU A 649 36.17 -30.83 -6.21
CA LEU A 649 37.60 -30.87 -5.91
C LEU A 649 38.21 -29.46 -5.89
N SER A 650 37.85 -28.61 -6.86
CA SER A 650 38.24 -27.20 -6.89
C SER A 650 37.83 -26.45 -5.62
N ALA A 651 36.64 -26.75 -5.09
CA ALA A 651 36.12 -26.15 -3.86
C ALA A 651 36.75 -26.74 -2.59
N CYS A 652 37.11 -28.02 -2.58
CA CYS A 652 37.77 -28.70 -1.46
C CYS A 652 39.28 -28.43 -1.36
N GLY A 653 39.86 -27.72 -2.34
CA GLY A 653 41.25 -27.28 -2.31
C GLY A 653 42.18 -28.13 -3.16
N SER A 654 41.95 -28.14 -4.47
CA SER A 654 42.88 -28.68 -5.47
C SER A 654 44.25 -27.99 -5.38
N ALA A 655 45.34 -28.75 -5.53
CA ALA A 655 46.69 -28.22 -5.48
C ALA A 655 47.17 -27.74 -6.86
N SER A 656 46.73 -28.42 -7.93
CA SER A 656 47.08 -28.13 -9.32
C SER A 656 45.89 -28.38 -10.24
N ALA A 657 45.90 -27.76 -11.43
CA ALA A 657 44.94 -28.09 -12.49
C ALA A 657 45.09 -29.53 -12.99
N SER A 658 46.27 -30.13 -12.82
CA SER A 658 46.55 -31.54 -13.14
C SER A 658 45.82 -32.54 -12.23
N ASP A 659 45.31 -32.10 -11.08
CA ASP A 659 44.45 -32.93 -10.22
C ASP A 659 43.09 -33.25 -10.88
N LEU A 660 42.71 -32.52 -11.92
CA LEU A 660 41.41 -32.62 -12.61
C LEU A 660 41.51 -33.41 -13.92
N VAL A 661 42.30 -34.48 -13.96
CA VAL A 661 42.42 -35.36 -15.11
C VAL A 661 41.32 -36.42 -15.07
N ALA A 662 40.41 -36.37 -16.04
CA ALA A 662 39.34 -37.36 -16.21
C ALA A 662 39.60 -38.27 -17.41
N ARG A 663 38.94 -39.44 -17.42
CA ARG A 663 38.99 -40.39 -18.54
C ARG A 663 38.44 -39.83 -19.86
N LEU A 664 37.45 -38.94 -19.77
CA LEU A 664 36.82 -38.26 -20.91
C LEU A 664 37.05 -36.75 -20.78
N ALA A 665 37.66 -36.13 -21.78
CA ALA A 665 37.82 -34.68 -21.83
C ALA A 665 36.48 -34.01 -22.18
N SER A 666 36.14 -32.93 -21.49
CA SER A 666 34.98 -32.08 -21.80
C SER A 666 35.33 -30.60 -21.67
N SER A 667 34.57 -29.73 -22.35
CA SER A 667 34.73 -28.27 -22.26
C SER A 667 34.48 -27.75 -20.84
N GLU A 668 33.52 -28.35 -20.12
CA GLU A 668 33.23 -28.01 -18.72
C GLU A 668 34.37 -28.41 -17.78
N LEU A 669 35.02 -29.54 -18.02
CA LEU A 669 36.21 -29.94 -17.26
C LEU A 669 37.39 -28.99 -17.51
N ALA A 670 37.61 -28.61 -18.77
CA ALA A 670 38.64 -27.62 -19.14
C ALA A 670 38.39 -26.25 -18.48
N LEU A 671 37.12 -25.84 -18.34
CA LEU A 671 36.75 -24.64 -17.59
C LEU A 671 37.22 -24.71 -16.13
N TRP A 672 36.94 -25.82 -15.44
CA TRP A 672 37.37 -26.02 -14.05
C TRP A 672 38.89 -26.11 -13.90
N GLN A 673 39.59 -26.71 -14.86
CA GLN A 673 41.06 -26.70 -14.91
C GLN A 673 41.61 -25.27 -15.00
N CYS A 674 41.06 -24.42 -15.87
CA CYS A 674 41.43 -23.00 -15.93
C CYS A 674 41.14 -22.26 -14.62
N ILE A 675 39.99 -22.52 -13.98
CA ILE A 675 39.63 -21.91 -12.69
C ILE A 675 40.60 -22.33 -11.58
N VAL A 676 40.99 -23.61 -11.52
CA VAL A 676 41.97 -24.09 -10.55
C VAL A 676 43.33 -23.47 -10.82
N ALA A 677 43.82 -23.50 -12.06
CA ALA A 677 45.09 -22.87 -12.43
C ALA A 677 45.14 -21.38 -12.03
N MET A 678 44.05 -20.66 -12.24
CA MET A 678 43.91 -19.26 -11.82
C MET A 678 44.02 -19.09 -10.29
N ARG A 679 43.40 -19.99 -9.52
CA ARG A 679 43.34 -19.91 -8.04
C ARG A 679 44.67 -20.31 -7.40
N THR A 680 45.29 -21.38 -7.90
CA THR A 680 46.54 -21.93 -7.37
C THR A 680 47.79 -21.28 -7.97
N ARG A 681 47.61 -20.46 -9.03
CA ARG A 681 48.71 -19.86 -9.82
C ARG A 681 49.62 -20.93 -10.43
N ASP A 682 49.01 -22.01 -10.94
CA ASP A 682 49.70 -23.19 -11.45
C ASP A 682 50.52 -22.91 -12.71
N GLU A 683 51.82 -22.79 -12.54
CA GLU A 683 52.77 -22.55 -13.63
C GLU A 683 52.85 -23.74 -14.61
N GLY A 684 52.65 -24.97 -14.13
CA GLY A 684 52.73 -26.18 -14.96
C GLY A 684 51.62 -26.26 -15.99
N PHE A 685 50.50 -25.56 -15.76
CA PHE A 685 49.36 -25.51 -16.69
C PHE A 685 49.48 -24.38 -17.74
N ALA A 686 50.52 -23.55 -17.67
CA ALA A 686 50.75 -22.42 -18.58
C ALA A 686 50.66 -22.75 -20.08
N PRO A 687 51.29 -23.83 -20.61
CA PRO A 687 51.21 -24.18 -22.03
C PRO A 687 49.77 -24.51 -22.47
N GLN A 688 49.01 -25.17 -21.59
CA GLN A 688 47.63 -25.54 -21.86
C GLN A 688 46.70 -24.31 -21.85
N LEU A 689 46.97 -23.31 -21.00
CA LEU A 689 46.24 -22.04 -21.02
C LEU A 689 46.42 -21.29 -22.33
N VAL A 690 47.63 -21.28 -22.91
CA VAL A 690 47.88 -20.69 -24.24
C VAL A 690 47.03 -21.42 -25.27
N LYS A 691 47.11 -22.75 -25.33
CA LYS A 691 46.35 -23.57 -26.28
C LYS A 691 44.83 -23.33 -26.15
N LEU A 692 44.30 -23.36 -24.93
CA LEU A 692 42.86 -23.18 -24.67
C LEU A 692 42.39 -21.76 -24.98
N ALA A 693 43.23 -20.75 -24.81
CA ALA A 693 42.86 -19.37 -25.13
C ALA A 693 42.87 -19.12 -26.65
N THR A 694 43.92 -19.55 -27.36
CA THR A 694 44.14 -19.18 -28.77
C THR A 694 43.45 -20.08 -29.78
N ASP A 695 43.01 -21.28 -29.39
CA ASP A 695 42.24 -22.17 -30.27
C ASP A 695 40.79 -21.68 -30.43
N SER A 696 40.42 -21.22 -31.63
CA SER A 696 39.08 -20.68 -31.94
C SER A 696 37.97 -21.75 -31.96
N SER A 697 38.34 -23.04 -32.03
CA SER A 697 37.38 -24.14 -31.94
C SER A 697 36.92 -24.42 -30.50
N VAL A 698 37.68 -23.96 -29.50
CA VAL A 698 37.33 -24.10 -28.09
C VAL A 698 36.18 -23.15 -27.74
N HIS A 699 35.22 -23.63 -26.93
CA HIS A 699 34.09 -22.83 -26.50
C HIS A 699 34.54 -21.52 -25.82
N TRP A 700 33.97 -20.37 -26.21
CA TRP A 700 34.42 -19.03 -25.79
C TRP A 700 34.53 -18.86 -24.26
N VAL A 701 33.66 -19.51 -23.47
CA VAL A 701 33.72 -19.49 -21.99
C VAL A 701 35.03 -20.07 -21.46
N VAL A 702 35.52 -21.17 -22.05
CA VAL A 702 36.78 -21.81 -21.67
C VAL A 702 37.96 -20.93 -22.08
N ARG A 703 37.93 -20.40 -23.32
CA ARG A 703 38.93 -19.44 -23.82
C ARG A 703 39.05 -18.23 -22.89
N ARG A 704 37.90 -17.68 -22.48
CA ARG A 704 37.78 -16.56 -21.54
C ARG A 704 38.39 -16.88 -20.17
N ALA A 705 38.07 -18.04 -19.61
CA ALA A 705 38.62 -18.49 -18.35
C ALA A 705 40.13 -18.72 -18.42
N ALA A 706 40.64 -19.23 -19.54
CA ALA A 706 42.07 -19.40 -19.78
C ALA A 706 42.82 -18.05 -19.80
N ILE A 707 42.25 -17.03 -20.45
CA ILE A 707 42.79 -15.64 -20.45
C ILE A 707 42.83 -15.08 -19.03
N TRP A 708 41.79 -15.28 -18.23
CA TRP A 708 41.77 -14.83 -16.83
C TRP A 708 42.78 -15.56 -15.95
N ALA A 709 42.95 -16.87 -16.16
CA ALA A 709 43.94 -17.68 -15.47
C ALA A 709 45.36 -17.21 -15.79
N ALA A 710 45.67 -16.96 -17.06
CA ALA A 710 46.94 -16.39 -17.49
C ALA A 710 47.24 -15.06 -16.80
N GLY A 711 46.23 -14.19 -16.62
CA GLY A 711 46.35 -12.92 -15.92
C GLY A 711 46.66 -13.03 -14.41
N ARG A 712 46.63 -14.22 -13.82
CA ARG A 712 46.87 -14.46 -12.39
C ARG A 712 48.13 -15.30 -12.11
N LEU A 713 48.79 -15.80 -13.15
CA LEU A 713 50.07 -16.47 -13.03
C LEU A 713 51.15 -15.51 -12.48
N PRO A 714 52.21 -16.03 -11.84
CA PRO A 714 53.25 -15.20 -11.24
C PRO A 714 54.18 -14.53 -12.28
N PHE A 715 54.03 -14.85 -13.57
CA PHE A 715 54.79 -14.28 -14.67
C PHE A 715 53.87 -13.88 -15.84
N ALA A 716 54.32 -12.94 -16.67
CA ALA A 716 53.53 -12.36 -17.76
C ALA A 716 53.70 -13.06 -19.13
N ALA A 717 54.66 -13.98 -19.27
CA ALA A 717 55.03 -14.58 -20.57
C ALA A 717 53.84 -15.23 -21.30
N VAL A 718 52.97 -15.93 -20.58
CA VAL A 718 51.76 -16.56 -21.15
C VAL A 718 50.78 -15.51 -21.68
N LEU A 719 50.56 -14.44 -20.92
CA LEU A 719 49.66 -13.36 -21.35
C LEU A 719 50.24 -12.57 -22.54
N GLN A 720 51.58 -12.45 -22.64
CA GLN A 720 52.26 -11.88 -23.80
C GLN A 720 52.05 -12.68 -25.09
N THR A 721 51.85 -14.00 -24.99
CA THR A 721 51.50 -14.84 -26.14
C THR A 721 50.01 -14.79 -26.47
N ILE A 722 49.14 -14.82 -25.45
CA ILE A 722 47.69 -14.86 -25.63
C ILE A 722 47.14 -13.53 -26.14
N ALA A 723 47.53 -12.41 -25.53
CA ALA A 723 46.88 -11.12 -25.77
C ALA A 723 46.94 -10.65 -27.24
N PRO A 724 48.09 -10.72 -27.96
CA PRO A 724 48.15 -10.33 -29.37
C PRO A 724 47.28 -11.21 -30.27
N ALA A 725 47.22 -12.52 -30.00
CA ALA A 725 46.42 -13.45 -30.79
C ALA A 725 44.91 -13.17 -30.63
N ILE A 726 44.45 -12.94 -29.40
CA ILE A 726 43.04 -12.66 -29.12
C ILE A 726 42.62 -11.28 -29.63
N LEU A 727 43.43 -10.25 -29.41
CA LEU A 727 43.11 -8.88 -29.85
C LEU A 727 43.11 -8.70 -31.37
N ALA A 728 43.73 -9.63 -32.11
CA ALA A 728 43.68 -9.67 -33.57
C ALA A 728 42.40 -10.34 -34.12
N GLU A 729 41.60 -10.99 -33.28
CA GLU A 729 40.33 -11.59 -33.71
C GLU A 729 39.26 -10.51 -33.97
N SER A 730 38.42 -10.75 -34.97
CA SER A 730 37.30 -9.87 -35.31
C SER A 730 35.97 -10.61 -35.11
N THR A 731 34.96 -9.86 -34.68
CA THR A 731 33.58 -10.39 -34.62
C THR A 731 33.00 -10.47 -36.04
N PRO A 732 32.29 -11.57 -36.39
CA PRO A 732 31.55 -11.65 -37.64
C PRO A 732 30.30 -10.76 -37.67
N LEU A 733 29.82 -10.29 -36.50
CA LEU A 733 28.67 -9.39 -36.38
C LEU A 733 29.11 -7.94 -36.63
N THR A 734 29.33 -7.58 -37.89
CA THR A 734 29.78 -6.23 -38.31
C THR A 734 28.66 -5.21 -38.43
N ILE A 735 27.40 -5.67 -38.40
CA ILE A 735 26.20 -4.82 -38.46
C ILE A 735 25.90 -4.12 -37.14
N ASP A 736 26.45 -4.60 -36.01
CA ASP A 736 26.26 -3.95 -34.71
C ASP A 736 27.24 -2.78 -34.57
N ARG A 737 26.68 -1.57 -34.45
CA ARG A 737 27.42 -0.32 -34.20
C ARG A 737 27.11 0.26 -32.83
N ASP A 738 26.43 -0.50 -31.98
CA ASP A 738 26.04 -0.07 -30.64
C ASP A 738 27.19 -0.12 -29.64
N ASP A 739 27.14 0.78 -28.67
CA ASP A 739 28.18 0.92 -27.64
C ASP A 739 28.03 -0.10 -26.50
N ASN A 740 26.97 -0.93 -26.47
CA ASN A 740 26.61 -1.79 -25.33
C ASN A 740 26.48 -3.29 -25.63
N LEU A 741 26.82 -3.77 -26.84
CA LEU A 741 26.77 -5.18 -27.23
C LEU A 741 25.38 -5.86 -27.09
N GLN A 742 24.28 -5.11 -27.18
CA GLN A 742 22.94 -5.71 -26.99
C GLN A 742 22.55 -6.67 -28.11
N ALA A 743 22.94 -6.40 -29.36
CA ALA A 743 22.69 -7.32 -30.46
C ALA A 743 23.52 -8.61 -30.30
N HIS A 744 24.79 -8.49 -29.87
CA HIS A 744 25.61 -9.66 -29.52
C HIS A 744 24.95 -10.54 -28.44
N ALA A 745 24.40 -9.94 -27.38
CA ALA A 745 23.75 -10.67 -26.30
C ALA A 745 22.48 -11.39 -26.79
N SER A 746 21.61 -10.67 -27.51
CA SER A 746 20.33 -11.19 -28.00
C SER A 746 20.53 -12.35 -28.98
N LEU A 747 21.41 -12.18 -29.97
CA LEU A 747 21.69 -13.20 -30.99
C LEU A 747 22.41 -14.42 -30.39
N SER A 748 23.29 -14.21 -29.41
CA SER A 748 23.95 -15.33 -28.72
C SER A 748 22.98 -16.17 -27.90
N ALA A 749 21.99 -15.54 -27.25
CA ALA A 749 20.95 -16.26 -26.54
C ALA A 749 20.11 -17.10 -27.50
N MET A 750 19.76 -16.56 -28.68
CA MET A 750 19.05 -17.30 -29.72
C MET A 750 19.86 -18.49 -30.25
N LEU A 751 21.16 -18.30 -30.53
CA LEU A 751 22.07 -19.38 -30.95
C LEU A 751 22.18 -20.50 -29.90
N GLN A 752 22.13 -20.17 -28.62
CA GLN A 752 22.16 -21.15 -27.52
C GLN A 752 20.82 -21.89 -27.34
N ASN A 753 19.72 -21.27 -27.76
CA ASN A 753 18.35 -21.79 -27.59
C ASN A 753 17.80 -22.46 -28.87
N GLY A 754 18.68 -23.03 -29.70
CA GLY A 754 18.26 -23.88 -30.83
C GLY A 754 17.64 -23.14 -32.01
N VAL A 755 17.91 -21.84 -32.19
CA VAL A 755 17.34 -21.04 -33.30
C VAL A 755 17.58 -21.67 -34.69
N SER A 756 18.61 -22.48 -34.86
CA SER A 756 18.91 -23.23 -36.09
C SER A 756 17.83 -24.22 -36.50
N GLU A 757 17.01 -24.70 -35.56
CA GLU A 757 15.89 -25.60 -35.85
C GLU A 757 14.82 -24.91 -36.73
N LEU A 758 14.76 -23.58 -36.69
CA LEU A 758 13.83 -22.77 -37.48
C LEU A 758 14.28 -22.59 -38.94
N LEU A 759 15.47 -23.04 -39.33
CA LEU A 759 15.96 -22.90 -40.70
C LEU A 759 15.10 -23.65 -41.73
N SER A 760 14.44 -24.74 -41.33
CA SER A 760 13.55 -25.53 -42.19
C SER A 760 12.27 -24.79 -42.60
N GLU A 761 11.90 -23.73 -41.87
CA GLU A 761 10.69 -22.94 -42.14
C GLU A 761 10.86 -21.94 -43.30
N GLY A 762 12.09 -21.82 -43.82
CA GLY A 762 12.45 -20.89 -44.91
C GLY A 762 12.77 -19.47 -44.44
N GLU A 763 13.54 -18.74 -45.25
CA GLU A 763 14.09 -17.42 -44.90
C GLU A 763 13.03 -16.41 -44.44
N ALA A 764 11.90 -16.32 -45.16
CA ALA A 764 10.86 -15.34 -44.85
C ALA A 764 10.24 -15.55 -43.46
N ASN A 765 9.95 -16.80 -43.10
CA ASN A 765 9.35 -17.15 -41.81
C ASN A 765 10.38 -17.03 -40.67
N PHE A 766 11.61 -17.48 -40.91
CA PHE A 766 12.71 -17.32 -39.97
C PHE A 766 12.94 -15.83 -39.64
N VAL A 767 13.08 -14.99 -40.68
CA VAL A 767 13.35 -13.57 -40.49
C VAL A 767 12.18 -12.89 -39.80
N ALA A 768 10.92 -13.19 -40.16
CA ALA A 768 9.75 -12.60 -39.51
C ALA A 768 9.67 -12.96 -38.01
N PHE A 769 9.86 -14.23 -37.67
CA PHE A 769 9.81 -14.69 -36.28
C PHE A 769 10.91 -14.06 -35.42
N ILE A 770 12.15 -14.06 -35.91
CA ILE A 770 13.29 -13.49 -35.18
C ILE A 770 13.19 -11.96 -35.08
N THR A 771 12.67 -11.29 -36.11
CA THR A 771 12.39 -9.85 -36.06
C THR A 771 11.44 -9.52 -34.92
N SER A 772 10.31 -10.24 -34.82
CA SER A 772 9.33 -10.02 -33.75
C SER A 772 9.91 -10.27 -32.35
N ALA A 773 10.71 -11.33 -32.20
CA ALA A 773 11.37 -11.63 -30.93
C ALA A 773 12.38 -10.54 -30.51
N LEU A 774 13.17 -10.02 -31.46
CA LEU A 774 14.11 -8.92 -31.20
C LEU A 774 13.39 -7.60 -30.94
N GLU A 775 12.31 -7.30 -31.66
CA GLU A 775 11.47 -6.11 -31.42
C GLU A 775 10.90 -6.11 -30.00
N GLN A 776 10.38 -7.26 -29.54
CA GLN A 776 9.89 -7.41 -28.18
C GLN A 776 11.05 -7.19 -27.18
N GLN A 777 12.18 -7.89 -27.35
CA GLN A 777 13.34 -7.77 -26.44
C GLN A 777 13.92 -6.36 -26.36
N TRP A 778 13.93 -5.61 -27.47
CA TRP A 778 14.54 -4.28 -27.54
C TRP A 778 13.54 -3.14 -27.29
N SER A 779 12.23 -3.42 -27.28
CA SER A 779 11.20 -2.43 -26.99
C SER A 779 11.33 -1.82 -25.59
N ASP A 780 11.84 -2.61 -24.63
CA ASP A 780 12.01 -2.24 -23.23
C ASP A 780 13.31 -1.51 -22.90
N LEU A 781 14.19 -1.32 -23.88
CA LEU A 781 15.48 -0.64 -23.66
C LEU A 781 15.26 0.88 -23.48
N LEU A 782 15.71 1.40 -22.33
CA LEU A 782 15.67 2.83 -21.98
C LEU A 782 16.35 3.73 -23.03
N VAL A 783 17.37 3.21 -23.73
CA VAL A 783 18.09 3.88 -24.82
C VAL A 783 18.38 2.84 -25.90
N ARG A 784 17.80 2.99 -27.09
CA ARG A 784 18.01 2.07 -28.22
C ARG A 784 19.37 2.20 -28.91
N GLY A 785 20.14 3.23 -28.57
CA GLY A 785 21.52 3.41 -29.06
C GLY A 785 21.65 3.37 -30.58
N ASN A 786 22.74 2.76 -31.08
CA ASN A 786 23.01 2.54 -32.50
C ASN A 786 22.76 1.08 -32.91
N LEU A 787 21.72 0.45 -32.34
CA LEU A 787 21.40 -0.95 -32.64
C LEU A 787 21.02 -1.12 -34.13
N PRO A 788 21.36 -2.28 -34.73
CA PRO A 788 20.87 -2.62 -36.06
C PRO A 788 19.35 -2.74 -36.06
N LEU A 789 18.73 -2.60 -37.23
CA LEU A 789 17.31 -2.93 -37.37
C LEU A 789 17.08 -4.42 -37.04
N PRO A 790 16.05 -4.78 -36.26
CA PRO A 790 15.73 -6.17 -35.91
C PRO A 790 15.68 -7.10 -37.14
N SER A 791 15.10 -6.62 -38.24
CA SER A 791 15.03 -7.34 -39.52
C SER A 791 16.39 -7.61 -40.15
N ASP A 792 17.35 -6.69 -40.00
CA ASP A 792 18.68 -6.83 -40.56
C ASP A 792 19.55 -7.77 -39.71
N ALA A 793 19.37 -7.73 -38.38
CA ALA A 793 19.97 -8.69 -37.47
C ALA A 793 19.44 -10.12 -37.70
N ALA A 794 18.12 -10.26 -37.90
CA ALA A 794 17.50 -11.54 -38.24
C ALA A 794 18.01 -12.11 -39.58
N ARG A 795 18.13 -11.26 -40.61
CA ARG A 795 18.66 -11.66 -41.93
C ARG A 795 20.14 -12.03 -41.87
N TRP A 796 20.94 -11.27 -41.11
CA TRP A 796 22.33 -11.62 -40.85
C TRP A 796 22.47 -12.97 -40.15
N LEU A 797 21.63 -13.25 -39.14
CA LEU A 797 21.65 -14.51 -38.41
C LEU A 797 21.30 -15.70 -39.33
N TYR A 798 20.27 -15.54 -40.15
CA TYR A 798 19.89 -16.55 -41.14
C TYR A 798 21.03 -16.84 -42.13
N ALA A 799 21.60 -15.80 -42.75
CA ALA A 799 22.71 -15.96 -43.70
C ALA A 799 23.95 -16.60 -43.05
N SER A 800 24.24 -16.25 -41.79
CA SER A 800 25.38 -16.80 -41.04
C SER A 800 25.17 -18.28 -40.72
N LEU A 801 23.97 -18.68 -40.33
CA LEU A 801 23.62 -20.09 -40.06
C LEU A 801 23.57 -20.95 -41.34
N MET A 802 23.07 -20.40 -42.45
CA MET A 802 23.05 -21.10 -43.73
C MET A 802 24.44 -21.37 -44.31
N SER A 803 25.44 -20.57 -43.94
CA SER A 803 26.82 -20.77 -44.38
C SER A 803 27.44 -22.08 -43.85
N ASP A 804 27.06 -22.50 -42.64
CA ASP A 804 27.40 -23.80 -42.05
C ASP A 804 26.38 -24.17 -40.96
N PRO A 805 25.32 -24.91 -41.30
CA PRO A 805 24.24 -25.25 -40.37
C PRO A 805 24.62 -26.41 -39.43
N SER A 806 25.83 -26.97 -39.53
CA SER A 806 26.25 -28.05 -38.66
C SER A 806 26.38 -27.58 -37.20
N PRO A 807 26.24 -28.48 -36.20
CA PRO A 807 26.48 -28.13 -34.80
C PRO A 807 27.86 -27.48 -34.56
N ALA A 808 28.87 -27.89 -35.33
CA ALA A 808 30.21 -27.28 -35.29
C ALA A 808 30.22 -25.87 -35.88
N GLY A 809 29.48 -25.62 -36.96
CA GLY A 809 29.28 -24.30 -37.56
C GLY A 809 28.60 -23.30 -36.62
N ILE A 810 27.50 -23.72 -35.99
CA ILE A 810 26.76 -22.95 -34.98
C ILE A 810 27.67 -22.58 -33.81
N GLN A 811 28.46 -23.55 -33.31
CA GLN A 811 29.40 -23.30 -32.22
C GLN A 811 30.50 -22.31 -32.62
N ARG A 812 31.02 -22.38 -33.85
CA ARG A 812 32.00 -21.42 -34.38
C ARG A 812 31.39 -20.02 -34.49
N LEU A 813 30.16 -19.91 -34.97
CA LEU A 813 29.43 -18.64 -35.05
C LEU A 813 29.22 -18.05 -33.65
N LEU A 814 28.75 -18.87 -32.69
CA LEU A 814 28.60 -18.46 -31.30
C LEU A 814 29.92 -17.99 -30.68
N ASN A 815 31.03 -18.70 -30.93
CA ASN A 815 32.34 -18.28 -30.47
C ASN A 815 32.76 -16.93 -31.08
N GLY A 816 32.53 -16.72 -32.37
CA GLY A 816 32.87 -15.48 -33.08
C GLY A 816 32.05 -14.28 -32.61
N VAL A 817 30.74 -14.45 -32.36
CA VAL A 817 29.89 -13.38 -31.81
C VAL A 817 30.37 -12.94 -30.42
N GLN A 818 31.07 -13.81 -29.69
CA GLN A 818 31.53 -13.55 -28.32
C GLN A 818 32.96 -12.97 -28.24
N THR A 819 33.62 -12.72 -29.37
CA THR A 819 34.96 -12.10 -29.44
C THR A 819 35.12 -10.83 -28.59
N PRO A 820 34.14 -9.88 -28.55
CA PRO A 820 34.25 -8.71 -27.67
C PRO A 820 34.44 -9.07 -26.19
N LEU A 821 33.80 -10.14 -25.68
CA LEU A 821 33.99 -10.60 -24.30
C LEU A 821 35.38 -11.19 -24.06
N LEU A 822 36.02 -11.74 -25.09
CA LEU A 822 37.42 -12.20 -25.04
C LEU A 822 38.37 -11.01 -24.98
N HIS A 823 38.16 -9.97 -25.81
CA HIS A 823 38.94 -8.71 -25.75
C HIS A 823 38.87 -8.06 -24.37
N ALA A 824 37.67 -7.94 -23.79
CA ALA A 824 37.50 -7.42 -22.44
C ALA A 824 38.18 -8.29 -21.37
N SER A 825 38.31 -9.59 -21.62
CA SER A 825 38.98 -10.51 -20.71
C SER A 825 40.49 -10.37 -20.76
N VAL A 826 41.06 -10.05 -21.93
CA VAL A 826 42.47 -9.66 -22.09
C VAL A 826 42.76 -8.36 -21.32
N VAL A 827 41.92 -7.33 -21.51
CA VAL A 827 42.06 -6.04 -20.79
C VAL A 827 42.00 -6.23 -19.27
N ARG A 828 41.08 -7.08 -18.79
CA ARG A 828 41.03 -7.45 -17.37
C ARG A 828 42.28 -8.21 -16.93
N ALA A 829 42.81 -9.11 -17.75
CA ALA A 829 44.02 -9.88 -17.44
C ALA A 829 45.26 -8.96 -17.34
N PHE A 830 45.39 -7.95 -18.20
CA PHE A 830 46.44 -6.93 -18.08
C PHE A 830 46.39 -6.21 -16.73
N ARG A 831 45.19 -5.82 -16.26
CA ARG A 831 45.03 -5.23 -14.92
C ARG A 831 45.48 -6.20 -13.82
N LEU A 832 45.13 -7.49 -13.94
CA LEU A 832 45.47 -8.50 -12.94
C LEU A 832 46.99 -8.76 -12.85
N CYS A 833 47.72 -8.60 -13.96
CA CYS A 833 49.18 -8.64 -14.02
C CYS A 833 49.86 -7.28 -13.74
N GLY A 834 49.11 -6.22 -13.40
CA GLY A 834 49.66 -4.89 -13.18
C GLY A 834 50.17 -4.18 -14.44
N ARG A 835 49.81 -4.64 -15.65
CA ARG A 835 50.23 -4.07 -16.94
C ARG A 835 49.27 -2.98 -17.42
N THR A 836 49.21 -1.88 -16.68
CA THR A 836 48.31 -0.75 -17.00
C THR A 836 48.65 -0.08 -18.33
N GLN A 837 49.93 -0.08 -18.75
CA GLN A 837 50.36 0.45 -20.04
C GLN A 837 49.71 -0.30 -21.22
N ASP A 838 49.66 -1.63 -21.17
CA ASP A 838 49.03 -2.40 -22.24
C ASP A 838 47.52 -2.09 -22.38
N ILE A 839 46.85 -1.72 -21.28
CA ILE A 839 45.45 -1.26 -21.32
C ILE A 839 45.34 0.07 -22.07
N GLU A 840 46.28 0.98 -21.83
CA GLU A 840 46.37 2.28 -22.53
C GLU A 840 46.72 2.10 -24.01
N ASP A 841 47.56 1.12 -24.36
CA ASP A 841 47.92 0.80 -25.75
C ASP A 841 46.72 0.21 -26.53
N VAL A 842 45.93 -0.66 -25.88
CA VAL A 842 44.66 -1.15 -26.45
C VAL A 842 43.65 -0.01 -26.60
N LEU A 843 43.53 0.87 -25.61
CA LEU A 843 42.66 2.05 -25.68
C LEU A 843 43.04 2.99 -26.83
N THR A 844 44.34 3.11 -27.13
CA THR A 844 44.86 3.96 -28.22
C THR A 844 44.51 3.41 -29.60
N SER A 845 44.49 2.09 -29.75
CA SER A 845 44.37 1.41 -31.05
C SER A 845 42.97 0.88 -31.37
N THR A 846 42.09 0.70 -30.38
CA THR A 846 40.75 0.16 -30.59
C THR A 846 39.84 1.10 -31.37
N SER A 847 39.06 0.54 -32.31
CA SER A 847 37.93 1.21 -32.96
C SER A 847 36.57 0.91 -32.32
N SER A 848 36.53 -0.02 -31.35
CA SER A 848 35.32 -0.36 -30.59
C SER A 848 35.15 0.56 -29.38
N VAL A 849 34.07 1.35 -29.38
CA VAL A 849 33.70 2.24 -28.26
C VAL A 849 33.45 1.44 -26.97
N TRP A 850 32.81 0.28 -27.08
CA TRP A 850 32.60 -0.63 -25.94
C TRP A 850 33.92 -1.10 -25.31
N LEU A 851 34.89 -1.52 -26.14
CA LEU A 851 36.19 -1.96 -25.65
C LEU A 851 36.98 -0.79 -25.05
N ALA A 852 36.90 0.40 -25.65
CA ALA A 852 37.49 1.61 -25.10
C ALA A 852 36.90 1.97 -23.71
N ALA A 853 35.58 1.89 -23.57
CA ALA A 853 34.90 2.08 -22.29
C ALA A 853 35.37 1.05 -21.25
N LYS A 854 35.57 -0.21 -21.68
CA LYS A 854 36.08 -1.27 -20.82
C LYS A 854 37.53 -1.03 -20.37
N CYS A 855 38.40 -0.55 -21.26
CA CYS A 855 39.77 -0.15 -20.93
C CYS A 855 39.77 0.96 -19.87
N LEU A 856 38.95 2.00 -20.03
CA LEU A 856 38.82 3.09 -19.04
C LEU A 856 38.35 2.57 -17.68
N GLN A 857 37.36 1.67 -17.65
CA GLN A 857 36.86 1.07 -16.40
C GLN A 857 37.90 0.19 -15.69
N GLU A 858 38.63 -0.66 -16.41
CA GLU A 858 39.67 -1.50 -15.80
C GLU A 858 40.90 -0.66 -15.40
N ARG A 859 41.22 0.40 -16.14
CA ARG A 859 42.25 1.38 -15.77
C ARG A 859 41.90 2.12 -14.47
N ARG A 860 40.64 2.52 -14.28
CA ARG A 860 40.12 3.08 -13.01
C ARG A 860 40.35 2.13 -11.84
N ARG A 861 40.14 0.83 -12.05
CA ARG A 861 40.26 -0.23 -11.02
C ARG A 861 41.69 -0.62 -10.68
N ALA A 862 42.70 -0.11 -11.39
CA ALA A 862 44.10 -0.45 -11.15
C ALA A 862 44.67 0.18 -9.86
N GLN A 863 43.99 1.18 -9.25
CA GLN A 863 44.33 1.80 -7.96
C GLN A 863 45.79 2.29 -7.83
N ASP A 864 46.37 2.82 -8.90
CA ASP A 864 47.70 3.42 -8.89
C ASP A 864 47.65 4.93 -8.60
N ASN A 865 48.60 5.45 -7.83
CA ASN A 865 48.68 6.87 -7.47
C ASN A 865 49.31 7.73 -8.59
N ASP A 866 48.88 7.54 -9.84
CA ASP A 866 49.37 8.33 -10.97
C ASP A 866 48.60 9.67 -11.05
N PRO A 867 49.27 10.83 -10.78
CA PRO A 867 48.64 12.14 -10.80
C PRO A 867 48.29 12.63 -12.22
N ASP A 868 48.97 12.11 -13.25
CA ASP A 868 48.82 12.53 -14.66
C ASP A 868 47.88 11.60 -15.44
N LEU A 869 47.19 10.69 -14.76
CA LEU A 869 46.29 9.74 -15.38
C LEU A 869 45.17 10.42 -16.18
N TYR A 870 44.53 11.44 -15.61
CA TYR A 870 43.37 12.09 -16.27
C TYR A 870 43.72 12.86 -17.53
N PRO A 871 44.73 13.76 -17.52
CA PRO A 871 45.17 14.42 -18.74
C PRO A 871 45.64 13.42 -19.80
N ARG A 872 46.29 12.32 -19.39
CA ARG A 872 46.74 11.27 -20.31
C ARG A 872 45.58 10.49 -20.93
N LEU A 873 44.60 10.05 -20.15
CA LEU A 873 43.40 9.37 -20.68
C LEU A 873 42.58 10.28 -21.59
N ARG A 874 42.40 11.56 -21.25
CA ARG A 874 41.74 12.52 -22.16
C ARG A 874 42.47 12.65 -23.50
N ARG A 875 43.81 12.72 -23.46
CA ARG A 875 44.64 12.77 -24.67
C ARG A 875 44.49 11.50 -25.52
N ILE A 876 44.58 10.33 -24.89
CA ILE A 876 44.42 9.04 -25.58
C ILE A 876 43.04 8.94 -26.24
N VAL A 877 41.96 9.25 -25.51
CA VAL A 877 40.60 9.22 -26.07
C VAL A 877 40.45 10.20 -27.23
N ALA A 878 41.01 11.41 -27.13
CA ALA A 878 40.97 12.41 -28.19
C ALA A 878 41.73 11.99 -29.46
N THR A 879 42.81 11.22 -29.33
CA THR A 879 43.61 10.72 -30.46
C THR A 879 43.20 9.34 -30.96
N SER A 880 42.36 8.61 -30.21
CA SER A 880 41.91 7.26 -30.56
C SER A 880 40.97 7.25 -31.78
N PRO A 881 40.82 6.10 -32.47
CA PRO A 881 39.80 5.92 -33.50
C PRO A 881 38.36 6.14 -32.99
N CYS A 882 38.11 6.03 -31.68
CA CYS A 882 36.81 6.26 -31.03
C CYS A 882 36.55 7.74 -30.65
N ARG A 883 37.35 8.68 -31.16
CA ARG A 883 37.19 10.12 -30.87
C ARG A 883 35.75 10.60 -31.13
N GLY A 884 35.23 11.44 -30.24
CA GLY A 884 33.89 12.03 -30.36
C GLY A 884 32.75 11.22 -29.72
N ALA A 885 33.01 10.00 -29.21
CA ALA A 885 32.01 9.22 -28.49
C ALA A 885 31.67 9.85 -27.11
N PRO A 886 30.42 10.32 -26.86
CA PRO A 886 30.07 11.03 -25.62
C PRO A 886 30.18 10.17 -24.35
N LEU A 887 30.06 8.84 -24.48
CA LEU A 887 30.19 7.90 -23.37
C LEU A 887 31.60 7.89 -22.77
N LEU A 888 32.64 7.94 -23.62
CA LEU A 888 34.03 7.85 -23.17
C LEU A 888 34.46 9.09 -22.39
N GLY A 889 34.04 10.29 -22.82
CA GLY A 889 34.27 11.54 -22.10
C GLY A 889 33.66 11.50 -20.69
N ARG A 890 32.39 11.09 -20.59
CA ARG A 890 31.69 10.94 -19.30
C ARG A 890 32.40 9.98 -18.35
N ILE A 891 32.85 8.82 -18.86
CA ILE A 891 33.61 7.85 -18.03
C ILE A 891 34.90 8.48 -17.50
N VAL A 892 35.64 9.23 -18.33
CA VAL A 892 36.87 9.91 -17.88
C VAL A 892 36.58 10.96 -16.80
N ASP A 893 35.50 11.73 -16.96
CA ASP A 893 35.06 12.73 -15.98
C ASP A 893 34.61 12.10 -14.65
N GLU A 894 33.94 10.95 -14.69
CA GLU A 894 33.58 10.18 -13.49
C GLU A 894 34.79 9.62 -12.74
N ILE A 895 35.81 9.15 -13.48
CA ILE A 895 37.07 8.71 -12.86
C ILE A 895 37.71 9.90 -12.16
N GLU A 896 37.66 11.11 -12.73
CA GLU A 896 38.21 12.35 -12.15
C GLU A 896 37.46 12.76 -10.87
N ALA A 897 36.13 12.77 -10.92
CA ALA A 897 35.29 13.07 -9.75
C ALA A 897 35.50 12.07 -8.60
N GLY A 898 35.69 10.79 -8.93
CA GLY A 898 35.88 9.70 -7.98
C GLY A 898 37.19 9.74 -7.17
N ARG A 899 38.29 10.34 -7.68
CA ARG A 899 39.51 10.52 -6.87
C ARG A 899 39.50 11.79 -6.03
N ARG A 900 38.68 12.79 -6.38
CA ARG A 900 38.51 14.01 -5.56
C ARG A 900 37.79 13.75 -4.24
N HIS A 901 37.14 12.59 -4.06
CA HIS A 901 36.45 12.18 -2.83
C HIS A 901 36.86 10.74 -2.41
N PRO A 902 37.90 10.55 -1.58
CA PRO A 902 38.41 9.21 -1.23
C PRO A 902 37.52 8.33 -0.33
N GLY A 903 36.20 8.61 -0.19
CA GLY A 903 35.37 8.04 0.88
C GLY A 903 34.13 7.23 0.49
N ALA A 904 33.75 7.14 -0.79
CA ALA A 904 32.37 6.74 -1.13
C ALA A 904 32.16 5.31 -1.66
N VAL A 905 33.16 4.40 -1.60
CA VAL A 905 32.97 3.00 -2.03
C VAL A 905 33.43 2.04 -0.94
N ALA A 906 32.75 2.12 0.20
CA ALA A 906 32.57 1.03 1.14
C ALA A 906 31.35 1.36 2.00
N SER A 907 30.14 1.24 1.44
CA SER A 907 28.95 1.01 2.28
C SER A 907 29.00 -0.42 2.81
N ALA A 908 30.01 -0.73 3.62
CA ALA A 908 29.76 -1.53 4.79
C ALA A 908 28.95 -0.59 5.68
N SER A 909 27.67 -0.90 5.89
CA SER A 909 26.92 -0.32 6.99
C SER A 909 27.65 -0.68 8.29
N GLN A 910 28.66 0.09 8.64
CA GLN A 910 29.01 0.25 10.04
C GLN A 910 27.71 0.69 10.69
N ILE A 911 27.25 -0.13 11.63
CA ILE A 911 26.27 0.24 12.63
C ILE A 911 26.89 1.46 13.31
N THR A 912 26.60 2.64 12.76
CA THR A 912 26.80 3.90 13.44
C THR A 912 25.89 3.79 14.64
N LYS A 913 26.48 3.55 15.81
CA LYS A 913 25.84 3.91 17.07
C LYS A 913 25.52 5.40 16.93
N SER A 914 24.28 5.70 16.53
CA SER A 914 23.80 7.07 16.51
C SER A 914 23.96 7.63 17.92
N PRO A 915 24.38 8.90 18.06
CA PRO A 915 24.44 9.55 19.35
C PRO A 915 23.05 9.47 20.00
N ALA A 916 23.05 9.32 21.33
CA ALA A 916 21.85 9.19 22.14
C ALA A 916 20.78 10.22 21.74
N PRO A 917 19.49 9.84 21.71
CA PRO A 917 18.42 10.76 21.35
C PRO A 917 18.51 12.01 22.23
N THR A 918 18.47 13.17 21.58
CA THR A 918 18.35 14.48 22.21
C THR A 918 17.27 14.39 23.27
N SER A 919 17.61 14.71 24.53
CA SER A 919 16.74 14.72 25.71
C SER A 919 15.33 15.22 25.34
N THR A 920 14.40 14.31 25.14
CA THR A 920 13.00 14.65 24.84
C THR A 920 12.40 15.17 26.13
N GLN A 921 11.99 16.43 26.16
CA GLN A 921 11.43 17.04 27.36
C GLN A 921 10.10 16.37 27.70
N LEU A 922 10.07 15.59 28.79
CA LEU A 922 8.86 14.92 29.25
C LEU A 922 7.85 15.95 29.78
N LEU A 923 6.60 15.82 29.35
CA LEU A 923 5.50 16.69 29.76
C LEU A 923 4.90 16.17 31.08
N ASP A 924 4.81 17.02 32.09
CA ASP A 924 4.19 16.65 33.37
C ASP A 924 2.65 16.59 33.30
N TYR A 925 2.03 15.93 34.29
CA TYR A 925 0.57 15.81 34.40
C TYR A 925 -0.13 17.16 34.32
N SER A 926 0.38 18.18 35.03
CA SER A 926 -0.23 19.51 35.09
C SER A 926 -0.25 20.21 33.72
N SER A 927 0.79 19.99 32.92
CA SER A 927 0.95 20.57 31.59
C SER A 927 0.10 19.83 30.57
N ALA A 928 -0.02 18.50 30.68
CA ALA A 928 -0.96 17.71 29.88
C ALA A 928 -2.42 18.13 30.14
N VAL A 929 -2.81 18.33 31.40
CA VAL A 929 -4.16 18.82 31.75
C VAL A 929 -4.41 20.23 31.19
N ARG A 930 -3.44 21.15 31.29
CA ARG A 930 -3.56 22.49 30.70
C ARG A 930 -3.71 22.44 29.18
N ALA A 931 -2.99 21.54 28.53
CA ALA A 931 -3.06 21.32 27.08
C ALA A 931 -4.44 20.86 26.62
N LEU A 932 -4.99 19.84 27.27
CA LEU A 932 -6.31 19.29 26.97
C LEU A 932 -7.43 20.29 27.23
N ARG A 933 -7.22 21.27 28.11
CA ARG A 933 -8.16 22.36 28.40
C ARG A 933 -8.02 23.58 27.49
N GLY A 934 -7.23 23.49 26.42
CA GLY A 934 -7.14 24.54 25.39
C GLY A 934 -6.22 25.72 25.74
N ALA A 935 -5.25 25.55 26.65
CA ALA A 935 -4.26 26.61 26.91
C ALA A 935 -3.38 26.88 25.66
N PRO A 936 -3.30 28.12 25.16
CA PRO A 936 -2.49 28.43 23.98
C PRO A 936 -0.99 28.35 24.30
N ASN A 937 -0.23 27.73 23.38
CA ASN A 937 1.24 27.62 23.37
C ASN A 937 1.91 26.96 24.59
N LEU A 938 2.06 25.63 24.52
CA LEU A 938 2.93 24.86 25.41
C LEU A 938 4.39 24.77 24.95
N GLY A 939 4.75 25.43 23.84
CA GLY A 939 6.09 25.32 23.25
C GLY A 939 6.41 23.93 22.67
N ILE A 940 5.39 23.09 22.46
CA ILE A 940 5.56 21.74 21.91
C ILE A 940 5.69 21.88 20.39
N ASP A 941 6.92 21.75 19.89
CA ASP A 941 7.20 21.72 18.45
C ASP A 941 6.35 20.63 17.78
N ALA A 942 5.67 21.00 16.69
CA ALA A 942 4.85 20.12 15.87
C ALA A 942 5.60 18.88 15.37
N ALA A 943 6.91 18.99 15.16
CA ALA A 943 7.75 17.91 14.65
C ALA A 943 8.25 16.93 15.74
N THR A 944 8.10 17.25 17.03
CA THR A 944 8.63 16.43 18.13
C THR A 944 7.57 15.47 18.71
N PRO A 945 7.93 14.21 19.02
CA PRO A 945 7.05 13.29 19.73
C PRO A 945 6.84 13.73 21.17
N ILE A 946 5.62 13.56 21.68
CA ILE A 946 5.26 13.92 23.06
C ILE A 946 5.39 12.66 23.93
N ALA A 947 6.04 12.80 25.07
CA ALA A 947 6.07 11.76 26.11
C ALA A 947 5.74 12.38 27.46
N LEU A 948 5.02 11.64 28.31
CA LEU A 948 4.60 12.09 29.62
C LEU A 948 5.60 11.63 30.68
N SER A 949 5.75 12.42 31.75
CA SER A 949 6.45 11.96 32.96
C SER A 949 5.69 10.81 33.61
N ARG A 950 6.32 10.14 34.58
CA ARG A 950 5.72 8.98 35.26
C ARG A 950 4.44 9.39 36.00
N LEU A 951 3.31 8.84 35.58
CA LEU A 951 1.98 9.10 36.16
C LEU A 951 1.53 8.00 37.12
N ASP A 952 0.72 8.36 38.10
CA ASP A 952 -0.05 7.39 38.91
C ASP A 952 -1.35 6.95 38.21
N ARG A 953 -2.06 5.99 38.82
CA ARG A 953 -3.27 5.41 38.23
C ARG A 953 -4.41 6.43 38.12
N GLU A 954 -4.56 7.31 39.10
CA GLU A 954 -5.63 8.32 39.13
C GLU A 954 -5.37 9.42 38.10
N GLU A 955 -4.12 9.86 37.97
CA GLU A 955 -3.67 10.83 36.97
C GLU A 955 -3.92 10.32 35.55
N VAL A 956 -3.57 9.05 35.25
CA VAL A 956 -3.85 8.43 33.95
C VAL A 956 -5.35 8.35 33.69
N GLN A 957 -6.14 7.89 34.66
CA GLN A 957 -7.60 7.79 34.51
C GLN A 957 -8.23 9.15 34.19
N ARG A 958 -7.74 10.21 34.85
CA ARG A 958 -8.22 11.57 34.63
C ARG A 958 -7.80 12.13 33.27
N LEU A 959 -6.59 11.85 32.81
CA LEU A 959 -6.15 12.22 31.46
C LEU A 959 -6.92 11.47 30.38
N ILE A 960 -7.23 10.18 30.57
CA ILE A 960 -8.05 9.39 29.62
C ILE A 960 -9.43 10.03 29.43
N ALA A 961 -10.09 10.41 30.54
CA ALA A 961 -11.39 11.06 30.49
C ALA A 961 -11.31 12.45 29.83
N LEU A 962 -10.27 13.24 30.10
CA LEU A 962 -10.09 14.56 29.50
C LEU A 962 -9.71 14.50 28.01
N ALA A 963 -9.04 13.44 27.57
CA ALA A 963 -8.60 13.26 26.19
C ALA A 963 -9.64 12.61 25.28
N ASP A 964 -10.83 12.32 25.80
CA ASP A 964 -11.96 11.81 25.00
C ASP A 964 -12.23 12.73 23.80
N PRO A 965 -12.29 12.21 22.56
CA PRO A 965 -12.64 12.99 21.37
C PRO A 965 -13.91 13.83 21.52
N ALA A 966 -14.89 13.40 22.31
CA ALA A 966 -16.12 14.16 22.57
C ALA A 966 -15.87 15.51 23.29
N ASN A 967 -14.70 15.68 23.91
CA ASN A 967 -14.31 16.90 24.60
C ASN A 967 -13.47 17.86 23.73
N ASP A 968 -13.19 17.52 22.46
CA ASP A 968 -12.39 18.38 21.59
C ASP A 968 -13.15 19.69 21.26
N PRO A 969 -12.47 20.85 21.32
CA PRO A 969 -13.09 22.11 20.94
C PRO A 969 -13.44 22.10 19.45
N SER A 970 -14.62 22.62 19.09
CA SER A 970 -15.02 22.81 17.69
C SER A 970 -13.96 23.68 16.98
N THR A 971 -13.29 23.09 16.00
CA THR A 971 -12.27 23.76 15.19
C THR A 971 -12.87 24.59 14.06
N ALA A 972 -14.20 24.59 13.93
CA ALA A 972 -14.92 25.27 12.88
C ALA A 972 -15.38 26.65 13.35
N VAL A 973 -14.97 27.70 12.63
CA VAL A 973 -15.54 29.03 12.77
C VAL A 973 -16.84 29.05 11.97
N VAL A 974 -17.97 29.12 12.67
CA VAL A 974 -19.29 29.28 12.04
C VAL A 974 -19.46 30.76 11.72
N ARG A 975 -19.59 31.09 10.43
CA ARG A 975 -19.96 32.41 9.94
C ARG A 975 -21.36 32.37 9.37
N PHE A 976 -22.26 33.16 9.94
CA PHE A 976 -23.61 33.35 9.45
C PHE A 976 -23.63 34.34 8.27
N THR A 977 -24.31 33.98 7.19
CA THR A 977 -24.55 34.85 6.04
C THR A 977 -26.07 34.91 5.79
N PRO A 978 -26.71 36.10 5.79
CA PRO A 978 -28.12 36.23 5.45
C PRO A 978 -28.35 35.75 4.01
N SER A 979 -29.14 34.70 3.81
CA SER A 979 -29.52 34.22 2.48
C SER A 979 -30.81 33.42 2.55
N MET A 980 -31.64 33.49 1.51
CA MET A 980 -32.86 32.68 1.42
C MET A 980 -32.64 31.39 0.64
N THR A 981 -33.13 30.27 1.16
CA THR A 981 -33.16 28.98 0.47
C THR A 981 -34.52 28.34 0.65
N PHE A 982 -35.14 27.90 -0.45
CA PHE A 982 -36.37 27.13 -0.40
C PHE A 982 -36.07 25.68 -0.03
N THR A 983 -36.92 25.08 0.79
CA THR A 983 -36.85 23.67 1.19
C THR A 983 -38.19 22.99 0.87
N PRO A 984 -38.28 21.65 0.92
CA PRO A 984 -39.56 20.96 0.71
C PRO A 984 -40.65 21.44 1.69
N GLU A 985 -40.26 21.80 2.91
CA GLU A 985 -41.15 22.20 4.00
C GLU A 985 -41.48 23.71 3.99
N GLY A 986 -40.71 24.54 3.28
CA GLY A 986 -40.93 25.99 3.24
C GLY A 986 -39.70 26.76 2.74
N HIS A 987 -39.17 27.63 3.60
CA HIS A 987 -37.95 28.40 3.34
C HIS A 987 -37.12 28.49 4.60
N VAL A 988 -35.81 28.60 4.43
CA VAL A 988 -34.86 28.81 5.51
C VAL A 988 -34.13 30.13 5.26
N VAL A 989 -33.93 30.87 6.35
CA VAL A 989 -33.28 32.17 6.38
C VAL A 989 -31.95 32.01 7.09
N GLY A 990 -30.86 32.27 6.36
CA GLY A 990 -29.50 32.20 6.87
C GLY A 990 -28.69 31.02 6.35
N ARG A 991 -27.39 31.25 6.23
CA ARG A 991 -26.38 30.26 5.85
C ARG A 991 -25.27 30.27 6.87
N GLU A 992 -25.19 29.21 7.66
CA GLU A 992 -24.00 28.92 8.43
C GLU A 992 -22.93 28.34 7.52
N SER A 993 -21.76 28.98 7.50
CA SER A 993 -20.58 28.48 6.82
C SER A 993 -19.52 28.19 7.87
N SER A 994 -19.12 26.93 7.98
CA SER A 994 -18.14 26.49 8.96
C SER A 994 -16.77 26.37 8.28
N THR A 995 -15.81 27.21 8.64
CA THR A 995 -14.42 27.08 8.17
C THR A 995 -13.57 26.42 9.24
N SER A 996 -13.08 25.20 8.97
CA SER A 996 -12.10 24.54 9.84
C SER A 996 -10.68 24.88 9.37
N THR A 997 -9.75 25.09 10.30
CA THR A 997 -8.35 25.41 10.00
C THR A 997 -7.50 24.19 9.61
N GLY A 998 -8.07 22.98 9.57
CA GLY A 998 -7.45 21.79 8.97
C GLY A 998 -6.15 21.28 9.62
N GLY A 999 -5.76 21.79 10.79
CA GLY A 999 -4.55 21.35 11.50
C GLY A 999 -4.84 20.29 12.58
N THR A 1000 -3.92 19.34 12.79
CA THR A 1000 -3.95 18.39 13.92
C THR A 1000 -3.96 19.13 15.24
N SER A 1001 -4.97 18.88 16.08
CA SER A 1001 -5.16 19.58 17.35
C SER A 1001 -4.15 19.11 18.42
N THR A 1002 -3.88 19.94 19.43
CA THR A 1002 -3.04 19.54 20.57
C THR A 1002 -3.59 18.30 21.29
N PRO A 1003 -4.91 18.16 21.53
CA PRO A 1003 -5.51 16.91 22.03
C PRO A 1003 -5.21 15.68 21.16
N GLU A 1004 -5.31 15.79 19.83
CA GLU A 1004 -5.00 14.67 18.93
C GLU A 1004 -3.57 14.16 19.08
N ARG A 1005 -2.61 15.08 19.29
CA ARG A 1005 -1.20 14.72 19.52
C ARG A 1005 -0.94 14.15 20.92
N LEU A 1006 -1.76 14.49 21.92
CA LEU A 1006 -1.59 14.02 23.31
C LEU A 1006 -2.17 12.63 23.55
N ARG A 1007 -3.23 12.23 22.83
CA ARG A 1007 -3.82 10.89 22.92
C ARG A 1007 -2.80 9.75 22.80
N PRO A 1008 -1.90 9.71 21.79
CA PRO A 1008 -0.89 8.66 21.71
C PRO A 1008 0.09 8.68 22.90
N ALA A 1009 0.45 9.87 23.41
CA ALA A 1009 1.32 10.00 24.58
C ALA A 1009 0.66 9.51 25.87
N ILE A 1010 -0.63 9.78 26.05
CA ILE A 1010 -1.44 9.28 27.18
C ILE A 1010 -1.58 7.76 27.11
N ALA A 1011 -1.85 7.22 25.92
CA ALA A 1011 -1.91 5.78 25.71
C ALA A 1011 -0.56 5.10 26.00
N ALA A 1012 0.56 5.74 25.63
CA ALA A 1012 1.90 5.23 25.93
C ALA A 1012 2.14 5.22 27.45
N ALA A 1013 1.76 6.28 28.16
CA ALA A 1013 1.91 6.40 29.62
C ALA A 1013 1.01 5.46 30.44
N ASN A 1014 -0.06 4.90 29.84
CA ASN A 1014 -0.99 4.00 30.52
C ASN A 1014 -0.40 2.59 30.72
N ARG A 1015 0.39 2.42 31.79
CA ARG A 1015 0.92 1.14 32.28
C ARG A 1015 -0.07 0.32 33.11
N PHE A 1016 -1.28 0.84 33.34
CA PHE A 1016 -2.26 0.27 34.26
C PHE A 1016 -3.38 -0.49 33.52
N GLU A 1017 -3.27 -0.63 32.20
CA GLU A 1017 -4.27 -1.28 31.33
C GLU A 1017 -5.69 -0.70 31.50
N LEU A 1018 -5.77 0.60 31.82
CA LEU A 1018 -7.06 1.26 31.92
C LEU A 1018 -7.74 1.30 30.54
N PRO A 1019 -9.07 1.07 30.47
CA PRO A 1019 -9.78 1.03 29.20
C PRO A 1019 -9.76 2.41 28.52
N MET A 1020 -9.40 2.42 27.24
CA MET A 1020 -9.35 3.62 26.39
C MET A 1020 -10.08 3.32 25.09
N PRO A 1021 -11.42 3.47 25.03
CA PRO A 1021 -12.21 3.14 23.84
C PRO A 1021 -11.69 3.83 22.57
N TRP A 1022 -11.36 5.11 22.69
CA TRP A 1022 -10.79 5.92 21.60
C TRP A 1022 -9.40 5.44 21.13
N HIS A 1023 -8.61 4.76 21.97
CA HIS A 1023 -7.31 4.22 21.55
C HIS A 1023 -7.50 3.04 20.59
N GLY A 1024 -8.39 2.11 20.95
CA GLY A 1024 -8.73 0.97 20.09
C GLY A 1024 -9.34 1.41 18.76
N GLU A 1025 -10.22 2.42 18.77
CA GLU A 1025 -10.78 3.00 17.54
C GLU A 1025 -9.72 3.69 16.67
N ARG A 1026 -8.81 4.47 17.26
CA ARG A 1026 -7.78 5.20 16.52
C ARG A 1026 -6.64 4.32 16.02
N LEU A 1027 -6.43 3.14 16.63
CA LEU A 1027 -5.58 2.09 16.08
C LEU A 1027 -6.23 1.33 14.90
N ARG A 1028 -7.50 1.60 14.59
CA ARG A 1028 -8.18 1.06 13.40
C ARG A 1028 -8.19 2.09 12.26
N TRP A 1029 -8.49 1.62 11.06
CA TRP A 1029 -8.64 2.48 9.88
C TRP A 1029 -9.85 3.42 10.06
N PRO A 1030 -9.81 4.70 9.63
CA PRO A 1030 -8.80 5.38 8.79
C PRO A 1030 -7.62 6.02 9.53
N TRP A 1031 -7.62 6.05 10.85
CA TRP A 1031 -6.72 6.91 11.64
C TRP A 1031 -5.34 6.32 11.92
N ILE A 1032 -5.18 5.01 11.70
CA ILE A 1032 -3.98 4.25 12.09
C ILE A 1032 -2.66 4.76 11.51
N SER A 1033 -2.63 5.30 10.29
CA SER A 1033 -1.38 5.74 9.65
C SER A 1033 -0.71 6.89 10.42
N THR A 1034 -1.49 7.89 10.82
CA THR A 1034 -1.00 9.04 11.59
C THR A 1034 -0.91 8.69 13.07
N TYR A 1035 -1.94 8.04 13.63
CA TYR A 1035 -2.02 7.74 15.05
C TYR A 1035 -0.97 6.69 15.48
N GLY A 1036 -0.83 5.60 14.72
CA GLY A 1036 0.10 4.51 15.01
C GLY A 1036 1.56 4.98 15.00
N ALA A 1037 1.95 5.79 14.02
CA ALA A 1037 3.28 6.39 13.97
C ALA A 1037 3.57 7.29 15.18
N GLN A 1038 2.61 8.14 15.58
CA GLN A 1038 2.74 8.99 16.77
C GLN A 1038 2.78 8.18 18.07
N PHE A 1039 2.02 7.09 18.15
CA PHE A 1039 2.00 6.19 19.30
C PHE A 1039 3.35 5.49 19.48
N ILE A 1040 3.92 4.92 18.41
CA ILE A 1040 5.27 4.32 18.45
C ILE A 1040 6.34 5.35 18.82
N ALA A 1041 6.25 6.55 18.25
CA ALA A 1041 7.20 7.62 18.59
C ALA A 1041 7.08 8.05 20.07
N SER A 1042 5.87 8.07 20.63
CA SER A 1042 5.63 8.38 22.04
C SER A 1042 6.14 7.27 22.97
N LEU A 1043 5.94 5.99 22.63
CA LEU A 1043 6.51 4.85 23.35
C LEU A 1043 8.05 4.89 23.36
N GLY A 1044 8.66 5.18 22.20
CA GLY A 1044 10.11 5.34 22.09
C GLY A 1044 10.64 6.52 22.93
N ALA A 1045 9.95 7.66 22.88
CA ALA A 1045 10.31 8.85 23.67
C ALA A 1045 10.14 8.66 25.19
N GLN A 1046 9.22 7.80 25.62
CA GLN A 1046 9.03 7.45 27.03
C GLN A 1046 10.18 6.59 27.58
N GLY A 1047 10.84 5.80 26.72
CA GLY A 1047 12.02 5.01 27.09
C GLY A 1047 11.73 3.78 27.98
N ASP A 1048 10.47 3.31 28.02
CA ASP A 1048 10.04 2.17 28.84
C ASP A 1048 9.87 0.92 27.97
N ALA A 1049 10.83 -0.01 28.05
CA ALA A 1049 10.82 -1.24 27.26
C ALA A 1049 9.67 -2.19 27.65
N ASP A 1050 9.33 -2.30 28.94
CA ASP A 1050 8.27 -3.20 29.40
C ASP A 1050 6.92 -2.75 28.86
N ARG A 1051 6.66 -1.44 28.89
CA ARG A 1051 5.45 -0.85 28.31
C ARG A 1051 5.36 -1.07 26.80
N LEU A 1052 6.47 -0.95 26.08
CA LEU A 1052 6.54 -1.24 24.64
C LEU A 1052 6.15 -2.70 24.36
N TYR A 1053 6.73 -3.66 25.10
CA TYR A 1053 6.41 -5.08 24.91
C TYR A 1053 4.96 -5.41 25.29
N GLN A 1054 4.41 -4.78 26.33
CA GLN A 1054 2.99 -4.93 26.67
C GLN A 1054 2.05 -4.44 25.55
N ALA A 1055 2.38 -3.31 24.89
CA ALA A 1055 1.66 -2.85 23.71
C ALA A 1055 1.80 -3.83 22.53
N LEU A 1056 3.00 -4.34 22.28
CA LEU A 1056 3.24 -5.33 21.21
C LEU A 1056 2.54 -6.66 21.49
N GLU A 1057 2.42 -7.10 22.74
CA GLU A 1057 1.68 -8.33 23.06
C GLU A 1057 0.19 -8.20 22.74
N SER A 1058 -0.37 -7.01 22.97
CA SER A 1058 -1.79 -6.69 22.74
C SER A 1058 -2.10 -6.50 21.24
N ASP A 1059 -1.28 -5.72 20.53
CA ASP A 1059 -1.59 -5.21 19.19
C ASP A 1059 -0.44 -5.38 18.16
N ALA A 1060 0.40 -6.42 18.29
CA ALA A 1060 1.59 -6.61 17.44
C ALA A 1060 1.30 -6.54 15.94
N ASP A 1061 0.20 -7.11 15.47
CA ASP A 1061 -0.11 -7.12 14.04
C ASP A 1061 -0.38 -5.72 13.49
N ILE A 1062 -0.82 -4.78 14.33
CA ILE A 1062 -1.04 -3.37 14.01
C ILE A 1062 0.25 -2.58 14.17
N LEU A 1063 1.01 -2.83 15.24
CA LEU A 1063 2.13 -1.99 15.66
C LEU A 1063 3.47 -2.35 15.00
N LEU A 1064 3.75 -3.63 14.74
CA LEU A 1064 5.01 -4.08 14.13
C LEU A 1064 5.35 -3.37 12.80
N PRO A 1065 4.40 -3.09 11.87
CA PRO A 1065 4.68 -2.30 10.68
C PRO A 1065 5.29 -0.93 10.99
N PHE A 1066 4.80 -0.25 12.03
CA PHE A 1066 5.28 1.06 12.46
C PHE A 1066 6.58 0.97 13.26
N VAL A 1067 6.79 -0.09 14.04
CA VAL A 1067 8.05 -0.29 14.78
C VAL A 1067 9.20 -0.58 13.82
N GLY A 1068 9.01 -1.42 12.81
CA GLY A 1068 10.08 -1.82 11.87
C GLY A 1068 10.30 -0.87 10.68
N CYS A 1069 9.58 0.25 10.62
CA CYS A 1069 9.89 1.33 9.67
C CYS A 1069 11.13 2.12 10.15
N PRO A 1070 11.84 2.85 9.27
CA PRO A 1070 13.05 3.57 9.65
C PRO A 1070 12.87 4.54 10.82
N ASP A 1071 11.77 5.29 10.85
CA ASP A 1071 11.47 6.25 11.91
C ASP A 1071 11.10 5.56 13.22
N GLY A 1072 10.34 4.47 13.15
CA GLY A 1072 9.99 3.64 14.31
C GLY A 1072 11.19 2.95 14.94
N LEU A 1073 12.10 2.40 14.12
CA LEU A 1073 13.36 1.81 14.58
C LEU A 1073 14.27 2.85 15.22
N LYS A 1074 14.31 4.06 14.66
CA LYS A 1074 15.06 5.16 15.25
C LYS A 1074 14.51 5.53 16.63
N ALA A 1075 13.19 5.51 16.80
CA ALA A 1075 12.53 5.83 18.06
C ALA A 1075 12.63 4.71 19.11
N THR A 1076 12.46 3.45 18.70
CA THR A 1076 12.28 2.30 19.61
C THR A 1076 13.48 1.36 19.66
N GLY A 1077 14.42 1.44 18.71
CA GLY A 1077 15.57 0.54 18.59
C GLY A 1077 16.35 0.32 19.89
N PRO A 1078 16.64 1.35 20.70
CA PRO A 1078 17.32 1.18 21.99
C PRO A 1078 16.55 0.34 23.03
N LEU A 1079 15.24 0.16 22.85
CA LEU A 1079 14.35 -0.59 23.76
C LEU A 1079 14.10 -2.03 23.31
N LEU A 1080 14.50 -2.39 22.08
CA LEU A 1080 14.25 -3.71 21.50
C LEU A 1080 15.34 -4.70 21.91
N ASP A 1081 14.92 -5.87 22.39
CA ASP A 1081 15.75 -6.98 22.85
C ASP A 1081 15.19 -8.36 22.41
N GLU A 1082 15.74 -9.43 22.98
CA GLU A 1082 15.40 -10.83 22.63
C GLU A 1082 13.92 -11.19 22.87
N ARG A 1083 13.19 -10.46 23.72
CA ARG A 1083 11.74 -10.66 23.94
C ARG A 1083 10.92 -10.44 22.67
N LEU A 1084 11.50 -9.77 21.66
CA LEU A 1084 10.87 -9.56 20.36
C LEU A 1084 10.78 -10.86 19.54
N ALA A 1085 11.67 -11.83 19.76
CA ALA A 1085 11.73 -13.06 18.98
C ALA A 1085 10.41 -13.86 18.94
N PRO A 1086 9.77 -14.21 20.08
CA PRO A 1086 8.50 -14.93 20.06
C PRO A 1086 7.38 -14.13 19.38
N ILE A 1087 7.37 -12.80 19.50
CA ILE A 1087 6.39 -11.93 18.84
C ILE A 1087 6.56 -12.01 17.33
N LEU A 1088 7.78 -11.79 16.80
CA LEU A 1088 8.05 -11.86 15.36
C LEU A 1088 7.78 -13.26 14.79
N HIS A 1089 8.01 -14.31 15.57
CA HIS A 1089 7.78 -15.68 15.12
C HIS A 1089 6.32 -15.91 14.69
N ARG A 1090 5.36 -15.27 15.36
CA ARG A 1090 3.92 -15.32 15.02
C ARG A 1090 3.60 -14.73 13.64
N TYR A 1091 4.46 -13.85 13.11
CA TYR A 1091 4.18 -13.05 11.91
C TYR A 1091 5.09 -13.34 10.71
N LEU A 1092 6.00 -14.31 10.81
CA LEU A 1092 7.00 -14.57 9.75
C LEU A 1092 6.39 -14.82 8.37
N ALA A 1093 5.29 -15.57 8.32
CA ALA A 1093 4.59 -15.94 7.09
C ALA A 1093 3.47 -14.96 6.70
N LEU A 1094 3.25 -13.90 7.48
CA LEU A 1094 2.10 -13.01 7.38
C LEU A 1094 2.45 -11.65 6.78
N GLY A 1095 1.47 -11.03 6.15
CA GLY A 1095 1.52 -9.66 5.63
C GLY A 1095 2.09 -9.46 4.23
N ASP A 1096 2.13 -8.21 3.82
CA ASP A 1096 2.60 -7.77 2.50
C ASP A 1096 4.13 -7.64 2.44
N ASP A 1097 4.66 -7.21 1.30
CA ASP A 1097 6.11 -7.09 1.11
C ASP A 1097 6.73 -5.94 1.92
N ALA A 1098 5.95 -4.89 2.22
CA ALA A 1098 6.37 -3.80 3.11
C ALA A 1098 6.50 -4.29 4.56
N PHE A 1099 5.55 -5.09 5.02
CA PHE A 1099 5.62 -5.74 6.32
C PHE A 1099 6.74 -6.78 6.38
N PHE A 1100 7.01 -7.51 5.29
CA PHE A 1100 8.20 -8.36 5.19
C PHE A 1100 9.50 -7.56 5.40
N GLU A 1101 9.67 -6.41 4.73
CA GLU A 1101 10.83 -5.53 4.93
C GLU A 1101 10.92 -5.07 6.40
N SER A 1102 9.79 -4.68 7.00
CA SER A 1102 9.69 -4.31 8.41
C SER A 1102 10.16 -5.43 9.35
N LEU A 1103 9.69 -6.66 9.15
CA LEU A 1103 10.15 -7.84 9.90
C LEU A 1103 11.65 -8.08 9.72
N CYS A 1104 12.19 -7.92 8.51
CA CYS A 1104 13.63 -8.05 8.24
C CYS A 1104 14.44 -7.01 9.00
N ASN A 1105 13.94 -5.77 9.14
CA ASN A 1105 14.60 -4.73 9.92
C ASN A 1105 14.55 -5.02 11.43
N LEU A 1106 13.42 -5.54 11.93
CA LEU A 1106 13.25 -5.88 13.35
C LEU A 1106 14.14 -7.06 13.76
N VAL A 1107 14.30 -8.06 12.91
CA VAL A 1107 15.21 -9.19 13.17
C VAL A 1107 16.67 -8.74 13.35
N GLN A 1108 17.10 -7.63 12.73
CA GLN A 1108 18.45 -7.09 12.93
C GLN A 1108 18.73 -6.66 14.38
N GLN A 1109 17.70 -6.44 15.19
CA GLN A 1109 17.85 -6.08 16.60
C GLN A 1109 18.12 -7.31 17.49
N ILE A 1110 17.95 -8.53 16.98
CA ILE A 1110 18.10 -9.78 17.74
C ILE A 1110 19.44 -10.43 17.41
N SER A 1111 20.42 -10.30 18.30
CA SER A 1111 21.78 -10.84 18.07
C SER A 1111 21.97 -12.29 18.53
N SER A 1112 21.03 -12.87 19.27
CA SER A 1112 21.16 -14.21 19.88
C SER A 1112 20.81 -15.34 18.90
N LEU A 1113 20.94 -16.59 19.37
CA LEU A 1113 20.56 -17.78 18.58
C LEU A 1113 19.05 -17.82 18.25
N ALA A 1114 18.22 -17.07 18.98
CA ALA A 1114 16.80 -16.92 18.70
C ALA A 1114 16.51 -16.27 17.33
N ALA A 1115 17.49 -15.58 16.72
CA ALA A 1115 17.35 -15.03 15.38
C ALA A 1115 17.37 -16.10 14.27
N VAL A 1116 18.00 -17.26 14.49
CA VAL A 1116 18.19 -18.27 13.42
C VAL A 1116 16.87 -18.82 12.89
N PRO A 1117 15.88 -19.21 13.73
CA PRO A 1117 14.56 -19.61 13.25
C PRO A 1117 13.80 -18.49 12.51
N LEU A 1118 13.96 -17.23 12.93
CA LEU A 1118 13.34 -16.07 12.29
C LEU A 1118 13.92 -15.83 10.89
N LEU A 1119 15.25 -15.80 10.78
CA LEU A 1119 15.97 -15.67 9.50
C LEU A 1119 15.62 -16.82 8.54
N SER A 1120 15.51 -18.05 9.05
CA SER A 1120 15.05 -19.20 8.27
C SER A 1120 13.64 -19.00 7.71
N GLY A 1121 12.70 -18.51 8.53
CA GLY A 1121 11.33 -18.24 8.09
C GLY A 1121 11.24 -17.13 7.05
N LEU A 1122 11.95 -16.01 7.27
CA LEU A 1122 11.98 -14.87 6.33
C LEU A 1122 12.66 -15.24 5.01
N LEU A 1123 13.76 -16.00 5.04
CA LEU A 1123 14.42 -16.48 3.82
C LEU A 1123 13.51 -17.41 3.01
N ARG A 1124 12.76 -18.30 3.68
CA ARG A 1124 11.77 -19.16 3.03
C ARG A 1124 10.64 -18.35 2.39
N ARG A 1125 10.10 -17.36 3.13
CA ARG A 1125 9.08 -16.45 2.60
C ARG A 1125 9.58 -15.72 1.36
N TRP A 1126 10.79 -15.18 1.42
CA TRP A 1126 11.43 -14.52 0.28
C TRP A 1126 11.55 -15.47 -0.92
N ALA A 1127 12.06 -16.69 -0.72
CA ALA A 1127 12.23 -17.66 -1.79
C ALA A 1127 10.89 -18.10 -2.42
N SER A 1128 9.82 -18.18 -1.63
CA SER A 1128 8.48 -18.54 -2.12
C SER A 1128 7.85 -17.53 -3.08
N ARG A 1129 8.43 -16.33 -3.20
CA ARG A 1129 8.00 -15.31 -4.16
C ARG A 1129 8.47 -15.58 -5.59
N PHE A 1130 9.37 -16.54 -5.78
CA PHE A 1130 9.94 -16.86 -7.09
C PHE A 1130 9.47 -18.22 -7.58
N ASP A 1131 8.89 -18.24 -8.76
CA ASP A 1131 8.46 -19.46 -9.45
C ASP A 1131 9.52 -19.89 -10.48
N ILE A 1132 10.23 -20.97 -10.18
CA ILE A 1132 11.29 -21.50 -11.06
C ILE A 1132 10.72 -22.01 -12.39
N THR A 1133 9.43 -22.35 -12.43
CA THR A 1133 8.78 -22.89 -13.64
C THR A 1133 8.26 -21.80 -14.58
N SER A 1134 8.20 -20.56 -14.12
CA SER A 1134 7.70 -19.45 -14.93
C SER A 1134 8.77 -18.97 -15.93
N PRO A 1135 8.47 -18.97 -17.25
CA PRO A 1135 9.38 -18.46 -18.28
C PRO A 1135 9.44 -16.93 -18.30
N ALA A 1136 8.51 -16.23 -17.65
CA ALA A 1136 8.46 -14.77 -17.62
C ALA A 1136 9.54 -14.17 -16.69
N LEU A 1137 10.03 -12.98 -17.04
CA LEU A 1137 10.96 -12.23 -16.20
C LEU A 1137 10.24 -11.83 -14.90
N GLN A 1138 10.68 -12.40 -13.79
CA GLN A 1138 10.15 -12.09 -12.46
C GLN A 1138 10.84 -10.85 -11.93
N ALA A 1139 10.27 -9.69 -12.25
CA ALA A 1139 10.69 -8.42 -11.71
C ALA A 1139 10.57 -8.45 -10.18
N GLY A 1140 11.71 -8.37 -9.49
CA GLY A 1140 11.73 -8.35 -8.03
C GLY A 1140 11.13 -7.05 -7.49
N ASN A 1141 10.18 -7.16 -6.56
CA ASN A 1141 9.69 -6.02 -5.78
C ASN A 1141 10.88 -5.36 -5.03
N VAL A 1142 10.87 -4.03 -4.94
CA VAL A 1142 11.97 -3.26 -4.33
C VAL A 1142 12.06 -3.53 -2.83
N GLU A 1143 10.91 -3.65 -2.15
CA GLU A 1143 10.75 -4.03 -0.76
C GLU A 1143 11.31 -5.44 -0.49
N LEU A 1144 10.98 -6.42 -1.34
CA LEU A 1144 11.52 -7.79 -1.24
C LEU A 1144 13.06 -7.80 -1.39
N SER A 1145 13.59 -7.01 -2.32
CA SER A 1145 15.04 -6.91 -2.55
C SER A 1145 15.75 -6.24 -1.39
N ARG A 1146 15.19 -5.16 -0.82
CA ARG A 1146 15.72 -4.48 0.37
C ARG A 1146 15.67 -5.38 1.61
N GLY A 1147 14.54 -6.04 1.84
CA GLY A 1147 14.38 -6.99 2.95
C GLY A 1147 15.42 -8.11 2.89
N PHE A 1148 15.63 -8.70 1.70
CA PHE A 1148 16.67 -9.72 1.53
C PHE A 1148 18.09 -9.19 1.75
N ALA A 1149 18.40 -7.98 1.27
CA ALA A 1149 19.70 -7.36 1.52
C ALA A 1149 19.99 -7.23 3.03
N ARG A 1150 18.96 -6.87 3.83
CA ARG A 1150 19.04 -6.83 5.30
C ARG A 1150 19.24 -8.21 5.90
N LEU A 1151 18.44 -9.21 5.51
CA LEU A 1151 18.59 -10.58 6.00
C LEU A 1151 20.03 -11.08 5.83
N ARG A 1152 20.62 -10.83 4.66
CA ARG A 1152 22.00 -11.21 4.34
C ARG A 1152 23.04 -10.52 5.22
N GLU A 1153 22.81 -9.27 5.60
CA GLU A 1153 23.74 -8.50 6.44
C GLU A 1153 23.80 -9.03 7.89
N HIS A 1154 22.81 -9.85 8.30
CA HIS A 1154 22.77 -10.39 9.65
C HIS A 1154 23.95 -11.34 9.93
N PRO A 1155 24.70 -11.19 11.04
CA PRO A 1155 25.87 -12.01 11.35
C PRO A 1155 25.59 -13.52 11.38
N ARG A 1156 24.38 -13.90 11.84
CA ARG A 1156 23.92 -15.29 11.95
C ARG A 1156 23.20 -15.83 10.71
N PHE A 1157 23.12 -15.07 9.61
CA PHE A 1157 22.45 -15.56 8.38
C PHE A 1157 23.08 -16.86 7.87
N ARG A 1158 24.41 -17.02 8.05
CA ARG A 1158 25.15 -18.22 7.65
C ARG A 1158 24.85 -19.46 8.52
N ASP A 1159 24.24 -19.27 9.69
CA ASP A 1159 23.84 -20.34 10.61
C ASP A 1159 22.50 -20.99 10.20
N VAL A 1160 21.76 -20.38 9.26
CA VAL A 1160 20.46 -20.90 8.78
C VAL A 1160 20.67 -22.15 7.93
N ALA A 1161 20.23 -23.32 8.39
CA ALA A 1161 20.35 -24.55 7.60
C ALA A 1161 19.67 -24.44 6.22
N GLY A 1162 20.37 -24.83 5.15
CA GLY A 1162 19.81 -24.86 3.78
C GLY A 1162 19.75 -23.50 3.08
N TRP A 1163 20.38 -22.46 3.62
CA TRP A 1163 20.29 -21.10 3.07
C TRP A 1163 20.85 -21.00 1.64
N ARG A 1164 21.97 -21.67 1.33
CA ARG A 1164 22.56 -21.63 -0.02
C ARG A 1164 21.68 -22.32 -1.04
N LYS A 1165 21.21 -23.53 -0.73
CA LYS A 1165 20.24 -24.24 -1.59
C LYS A 1165 19.00 -23.39 -1.88
N THR A 1166 18.48 -22.69 -0.87
CA THR A 1166 17.31 -21.81 -1.03
C THR A 1166 17.61 -20.66 -2.01
N LEU A 1167 18.80 -20.06 -1.94
CA LEU A 1167 19.25 -19.05 -2.89
C LEU A 1167 19.53 -19.61 -4.28
N GLU A 1168 20.17 -20.77 -4.39
CA GLU A 1168 20.44 -21.45 -5.67
C GLU A 1168 19.15 -21.75 -6.43
N ASN A 1169 18.13 -22.25 -5.71
CA ASN A 1169 16.81 -22.51 -6.26
C ASN A 1169 16.13 -21.22 -6.73
N ALA A 1170 16.14 -20.16 -5.91
CA ALA A 1170 15.58 -18.88 -6.31
C ALA A 1170 16.31 -18.31 -7.55
N LEU A 1171 17.65 -18.38 -7.58
CA LEU A 1171 18.50 -17.92 -8.68
C LEU A 1171 18.29 -18.70 -10.01
N ALA A 1172 17.65 -19.86 -9.96
CA ALA A 1172 17.24 -20.60 -11.16
C ALA A 1172 15.97 -20.02 -11.81
N ALA A 1173 15.21 -19.18 -11.11
CA ALA A 1173 14.08 -18.46 -11.69
C ALA A 1173 14.58 -17.34 -12.64
N ASN A 1174 13.77 -17.03 -13.65
CA ASN A 1174 14.09 -16.00 -14.64
C ASN A 1174 14.01 -14.59 -14.02
N MET A 1175 15.10 -14.10 -13.42
CA MET A 1175 15.17 -12.80 -12.71
C MET A 1175 16.03 -11.75 -13.43
N PRO A 1176 15.78 -10.44 -13.21
CA PRO A 1176 16.65 -9.36 -13.69
C PRO A 1176 18.10 -9.51 -13.20
N TRP A 1177 19.06 -9.27 -14.10
CA TRP A 1177 20.49 -9.50 -13.87
C TRP A 1177 21.06 -8.78 -12.62
N PHE A 1178 20.48 -7.64 -12.21
CA PHE A 1178 20.93 -6.92 -11.02
C PHE A 1178 20.58 -7.66 -9.71
N VAL A 1179 19.41 -8.31 -9.63
CA VAL A 1179 18.98 -9.16 -8.49
C VAL A 1179 19.87 -10.41 -8.45
N VAL A 1180 20.12 -11.00 -9.62
CA VAL A 1180 21.04 -12.13 -9.79
C VAL A 1180 22.47 -11.77 -9.36
N SER A 1181 22.93 -10.53 -9.60
CA SER A 1181 24.27 -10.09 -9.20
C SER A 1181 24.46 -9.97 -7.68
N GLN A 1182 23.42 -9.53 -6.95
CA GLN A 1182 23.44 -9.42 -5.50
C GLN A 1182 23.39 -10.80 -4.82
N ALA A 1183 22.59 -11.73 -5.35
CA ALA A 1183 22.50 -13.10 -4.85
C ALA A 1183 23.71 -13.97 -5.27
N ARG A 1184 24.28 -13.77 -6.47
CA ARG A 1184 25.54 -14.44 -6.89
C ARG A 1184 26.76 -13.97 -6.10
N HIS A 1185 26.77 -12.74 -5.57
CA HIS A 1185 27.79 -12.30 -4.60
C HIS A 1185 27.73 -13.08 -3.27
N CYS A 1186 26.60 -13.73 -2.94
CA CYS A 1186 26.44 -14.57 -1.74
C CYS A 1186 26.77 -16.05 -1.99
N ALA A 1187 26.49 -16.55 -3.19
CA ALA A 1187 26.74 -17.93 -3.62
C ALA A 1187 28.16 -18.15 -4.20
N GLY A 1188 28.83 -17.08 -4.63
CA GLY A 1188 30.25 -17.07 -5.00
C GLY A 1188 31.18 -17.24 -3.78
N PRO A 1189 32.49 -17.46 -4.02
CA PRO A 1189 33.48 -17.84 -3.00
C PRO A 1189 33.38 -17.10 -1.67
#